data_AF-A0A2V9K5Y4-F1
#
_entry.id   AF-A0A2V9K5Y4-F1
#
_cell.length_a   1.000
_cell.length_b   1.000
_cell.length_c   1.000
_cell.angle_alpha   90.00
_cell.angle_beta   90.00
_cell.angle_gamma   90.00
#
_symmetry.space_group_name_H-M   'P 1'
#
loop_
_entity.id
_entity.type
_entity.pdbx_description
1 polymer ?
#
loop_
_entity_poly.entity_id
_entity_poly.type
_entity_poly.pdbx_seq_one_letter_code
_entity_poly.pdbx_strand_id
1 'polypeptide(L)'
;MISLPLVPLLFQSDSDLQGRWAIHLQSPFRLPAPGMILELRRAGSEWQSTLVWSTRPPDAFRVKDLSVRGDEVRFVLESEWAQVFRGRLTGDRLEGVVEHADLKWSGARTTETKLERPPEPEDHRALGAALRRPPGEEQIKALREFIAAHPANPLAEYARYQVVETMLMDSDVDQQKAEQRRFLADYPNSRLRDRVEFWLAIGTRGRDERRAALERFIATYPDSFFLDQAVYDRTRFLRDPDERRRALERYLAEFPHGVRLERTYFDLLDLALARKPVDRAAVLPIVRGASAAVPDLPANARRLWNVRYRIADRLASSEALLDDALELARQALALAPKGAAEAQVYTTLGKIHYGRKEYDLARASLERALPNDPGGEARFYLAKIREREGDLDGAIDGYLDAFARQGGAERRRALEDAYRKRHGDLQSLHPRIDEVFRARAPALDAGRYERAARSGARVVLAELFTGTGCGPCAPSDGAFDGLLRRYDRATVVGLQYHLHIPGADPLTTAESEARAREYGVRATPTLVVDGLEPDTGGGQTASSVFNRYVARVEPRLSAPPVVSIDLQVERSPDGIAARGALRPAQAVASSGPATLHLVLAEEEVHYTGTNQVHFHRYVARAGRSRPADLRAGELRFDETFPIAGVAEEQERYLGRYLQAHPDARWSDEIARLDAARLVVIAFVQNPGSREVLQAAFAR
;
A
#
# COMPACT_ATOMS: atom_id res chain seq x y z
N MET A 1 10.31 8.50 86.62
CA MET A 1 11.27 9.51 86.13
C MET A 1 11.50 9.26 84.65
N ILE A 2 11.28 10.30 83.85
CA ILE A 2 11.66 10.49 82.44
C ILE A 2 10.93 9.62 81.39
N SER A 3 9.80 10.17 80.97
CA SER A 3 9.14 9.94 79.69
C SER A 3 10.03 10.47 78.56
N LEU A 4 10.37 9.61 77.59
CA LEU A 4 10.93 10.03 76.31
C LEU A 4 9.77 10.49 75.40
N PRO A 5 9.92 11.57 74.61
CA PRO A 5 8.88 12.02 73.72
C PRO A 5 8.83 11.15 72.45
N LEU A 6 7.62 10.80 72.03
CA LEU A 6 7.32 10.35 70.68
C LEU A 6 7.73 11.43 69.68
N VAL A 7 8.58 11.09 68.72
CA VAL A 7 8.77 11.86 67.50
C VAL A 7 7.52 11.63 66.62
N PRO A 8 6.78 12.67 66.20
CA PRO A 8 5.66 12.48 65.31
C PRO A 8 6.18 12.14 63.89
N LEU A 9 5.69 11.04 63.32
CA LEU A 9 5.69 10.84 61.87
C LEU A 9 4.87 11.98 61.25
N LEU A 10 5.54 12.87 60.51
CA LEU A 10 4.89 13.85 59.64
C LEU A 10 4.13 13.10 58.54
N PHE A 11 2.81 13.11 58.62
CA PHE A 11 1.95 12.88 57.47
C PHE A 11 2.22 13.99 56.44
N GLN A 12 2.81 13.67 55.29
CA GLN A 12 2.83 14.57 54.13
C GLN A 12 1.39 14.70 53.62
N SER A 13 0.79 15.88 53.79
CA SER A 13 -0.57 16.19 53.38
C SER A 13 -0.65 16.43 51.87
N ASP A 14 -1.82 16.15 51.27
CA ASP A 14 -2.25 16.57 49.92
C ASP A 14 -1.99 18.07 49.58
N SER A 15 -1.56 18.89 50.54
CA SER A 15 -1.08 20.27 50.35
C SER A 15 0.12 20.36 49.41
N ASP A 16 0.93 19.31 49.32
CA ASP A 16 2.25 19.39 48.71
C ASP A 16 2.20 19.35 47.18
N LEU A 17 1.06 19.02 46.57
CA LEU A 17 0.88 19.13 45.11
C LEU A 17 0.36 20.50 44.65
N GLN A 18 -0.17 21.32 45.56
CA GLN A 18 -0.69 22.64 45.21
C GLN A 18 0.44 23.60 44.83
N GLY A 19 0.17 24.44 43.83
CA GLY A 19 1.11 25.44 43.32
C GLY A 19 1.42 25.28 41.84
N ARG A 20 2.40 26.06 41.36
CA ARG A 20 2.83 26.06 39.96
C ARG A 20 4.04 25.16 39.77
N TRP A 21 3.99 24.39 38.69
CA TRP A 21 4.98 23.41 38.31
C TRP A 21 5.52 23.74 36.92
N ALA A 22 6.82 24.00 36.83
CA ALA A 22 7.56 24.11 35.58
C ALA A 22 7.87 22.72 35.06
N ILE A 23 7.09 22.26 34.09
CA ILE A 23 7.18 20.94 33.49
C ILE A 23 8.20 20.97 32.35
N HIS A 24 9.22 20.13 32.50
CA HIS A 24 10.29 19.93 31.52
C HIS A 24 10.15 18.55 30.91
N LEU A 25 10.06 18.51 29.58
CA LEU A 25 10.10 17.25 28.84
C LEU A 25 11.54 16.79 28.74
N GLN A 26 11.77 15.55 29.12
CA GLN A 26 13.04 14.87 29.04
C GLN A 26 12.97 13.86 27.90
N SER A 27 13.68 14.19 26.82
CA SER A 27 14.00 13.23 25.77
C SER A 27 15.46 12.82 25.94
N PRO A 28 15.83 11.55 25.70
CA PRO A 28 17.24 11.16 25.72
C PRO A 28 18.09 11.88 24.67
N PHE A 29 17.46 12.52 23.67
CA PHE A 29 18.12 13.01 22.45
C PHE A 29 17.86 14.48 22.13
N ARG A 30 17.04 15.16 22.95
CA ARG A 30 16.85 16.62 22.88
C ARG A 30 17.24 17.22 24.20
N LEU A 31 17.77 18.44 24.18
CA LEU A 31 17.97 19.18 25.42
C LEU A 31 16.67 19.23 26.21
N PRO A 32 16.73 19.10 27.55
CA PRO A 32 15.59 19.34 28.41
C PRO A 32 14.97 20.68 28.03
N ALA A 33 13.76 20.63 27.48
CA ALA A 33 13.08 21.82 27.02
C ALA A 33 11.97 22.13 28.01
N PRO A 34 11.81 23.41 28.43
CA PRO A 34 10.63 23.81 29.16
C PRO A 34 9.40 23.52 28.29
N GLY A 35 8.53 22.63 28.74
CA GLY A 35 7.33 22.25 28.02
C GLY A 35 6.19 23.21 28.31
N MET A 36 5.94 23.43 29.59
CA MET A 36 4.82 24.23 30.11
C MET A 36 4.97 24.59 31.59
N ILE A 37 4.13 25.53 32.04
CA ILE A 37 3.86 25.77 33.46
C ILE A 37 2.42 25.34 33.74
N LEU A 38 2.25 24.42 34.67
CA LEU A 38 0.96 23.91 35.12
C LEU A 38 0.70 24.35 36.57
N GLU A 39 -0.41 25.04 36.81
CA GLU A 39 -0.85 25.37 38.17
C GLU A 39 -1.89 24.37 38.64
N LEU A 40 -1.67 23.75 39.79
CA LEU A 40 -2.60 22.84 40.46
C LEU A 40 -3.20 23.54 41.68
N ARG A 41 -4.53 23.54 41.79
CA ARG A 41 -5.27 24.14 42.91
C ARG A 41 -6.31 23.17 43.44
N ARG A 42 -6.53 23.19 44.75
CA ARG A 42 -7.61 22.44 45.39
C ARG A 42 -8.82 23.35 45.58
N ALA A 43 -9.97 22.94 45.06
CA ALA A 43 -11.25 23.61 45.19
C ALA A 43 -12.22 22.67 45.93
N GLY A 44 -12.22 22.72 47.26
CA GLY A 44 -12.97 21.77 48.10
C GLY A 44 -12.38 20.35 48.02
N SER A 45 -13.21 19.37 47.64
CA SER A 45 -12.77 17.98 47.42
C SER A 45 -12.20 17.73 46.01
N GLU A 46 -12.30 18.69 45.09
CA GLU A 46 -11.87 18.55 43.70
C GLU A 46 -10.54 19.25 43.42
N TRP A 47 -9.81 18.73 42.44
CA TRP A 47 -8.58 19.32 41.93
C TRP A 47 -8.84 20.04 40.62
N GLN A 48 -8.27 21.23 40.47
CA GLN A 48 -8.33 22.04 39.26
C GLN A 48 -6.91 22.30 38.75
N SER A 49 -6.78 22.44 37.43
CA SER A 49 -5.53 22.79 36.77
C SER A 49 -5.69 23.96 35.82
N THR A 50 -4.68 24.83 35.79
CA THR A 50 -4.56 25.90 34.81
C THR A 50 -3.22 25.77 34.08
N LEU A 51 -3.25 25.74 32.75
CA LEU A 51 -2.04 25.87 31.94
C LEU A 51 -1.63 27.34 31.91
N VAL A 52 -0.65 27.71 32.72
CA VAL A 52 -0.19 29.11 32.87
C VAL A 52 0.61 29.56 31.66
N TRP A 53 1.43 28.65 31.11
CA TRP A 53 2.26 28.92 29.94
C TRP A 53 2.63 27.63 29.22
N SER A 54 2.86 27.69 27.90
CA SER A 54 3.45 26.58 27.15
C SER A 54 4.27 27.08 25.96
N THR A 55 5.14 26.21 25.43
CA THR A 55 5.92 26.49 24.20
C THR A 55 5.10 26.41 22.91
N ARG A 56 3.85 25.94 22.98
CA ARG A 56 2.90 25.95 21.86
C ARG A 56 1.79 26.97 22.12
N PRO A 57 1.09 27.46 21.08
CA PRO A 57 0.00 28.41 21.27
C PRO A 57 -1.08 27.86 22.22
N PRO A 58 -1.75 28.71 23.03
CA PRO A 58 -2.73 28.29 24.05
C PRO A 58 -3.90 27.46 23.52
N ASP A 59 -4.23 27.62 22.23
CA ASP A 59 -5.31 26.88 21.58
C ASP A 59 -4.91 25.44 21.20
N ALA A 60 -3.62 25.10 21.28
CA ALA A 60 -3.06 23.79 20.94
C ALA A 60 -2.81 22.87 22.15
N PHE A 61 -2.89 23.40 23.38
CA PHE A 61 -2.76 22.62 24.60
C PHE A 61 -3.76 23.13 25.66
N ARG A 62 -4.71 22.27 26.04
CA ARG A 62 -5.57 22.48 27.21
C ARG A 62 -5.51 21.26 28.10
N VAL A 63 -5.50 21.45 29.41
CA VAL A 63 -5.65 20.33 30.34
C VAL A 63 -7.13 19.96 30.37
N LYS A 64 -7.44 18.77 29.89
CA LYS A 64 -8.80 18.29 29.71
C LYS A 64 -9.30 17.44 30.87
N ASP A 65 -8.40 16.70 31.47
CA ASP A 65 -8.67 15.78 32.56
C ASP A 65 -7.50 15.87 33.55
N LEU A 66 -7.83 15.83 34.84
CA LEU A 66 -6.89 15.86 35.95
C LEU A 66 -7.40 14.90 37.02
N SER A 67 -6.55 13.96 37.41
CA SER A 67 -6.78 13.08 38.55
C SER A 67 -5.57 13.16 39.47
N VAL A 68 -5.82 13.42 40.74
CA VAL A 68 -4.81 13.38 41.81
C VAL A 68 -5.24 12.34 42.84
N ARG A 69 -4.33 11.42 43.19
CA ARG A 69 -4.55 10.40 44.22
C ARG A 69 -3.30 10.29 45.09
N GLY A 70 -3.35 10.87 46.29
CA GLY A 70 -2.18 10.95 47.16
C GLY A 70 -1.06 11.77 46.49
N ASP A 71 0.09 11.15 46.27
CA ASP A 71 1.26 11.74 45.61
C ASP A 71 1.25 11.59 44.08
N GLU A 72 0.28 10.88 43.49
CA GLU A 72 0.18 10.68 42.04
C GLU A 72 -0.65 11.75 41.36
N VAL A 73 -0.13 12.26 40.24
CA VAL A 73 -0.83 13.18 39.34
C VAL A 73 -0.93 12.56 37.94
N ARG A 74 -2.15 12.55 37.40
CA ARG A 74 -2.43 12.22 36.01
C ARG A 74 -3.17 13.38 35.37
N PHE A 75 -2.69 13.87 34.23
CA PHE A 75 -3.42 14.88 33.48
C PHE A 75 -3.34 14.62 31.97
N VAL A 76 -4.38 15.03 31.25
CA VAL A 76 -4.48 14.86 29.80
C VAL A 76 -4.37 16.20 29.12
N LEU A 77 -3.39 16.35 28.23
CA LEU A 77 -3.30 17.50 27.35
C LEU A 77 -4.04 17.21 26.05
N GLU A 78 -5.05 18.02 25.79
CA GLU A 78 -5.77 18.04 24.53
C GLU A 78 -4.89 18.68 23.46
N SER A 79 -4.59 17.89 22.43
CA SER A 79 -3.91 18.29 21.20
C SER A 79 -4.52 17.49 20.04
N GLU A 80 -3.95 17.54 18.83
CA GLU A 80 -4.38 16.68 17.70
C GLU A 80 -4.39 15.18 18.08
N TRP A 81 -3.51 14.79 19.01
CA TRP A 81 -3.50 13.49 19.70
C TRP A 81 -3.51 13.74 21.21
N ALA A 82 -4.46 13.18 21.95
CA ALA A 82 -4.50 13.36 23.41
C ALA A 82 -3.24 12.75 24.06
N GLN A 83 -2.49 13.56 24.82
CA GLN A 83 -1.29 13.10 25.52
C GLN A 83 -1.58 12.94 27.00
N VAL A 84 -1.32 11.76 27.56
CA VAL A 84 -1.56 11.48 28.97
C VAL A 84 -0.25 11.56 29.72
N PHE A 85 -0.16 12.48 30.67
CA PHE A 85 0.97 12.61 31.57
C PHE A 85 0.63 11.87 32.86
N ARG A 86 1.53 10.98 33.29
CA ARG A 86 1.46 10.35 34.61
C ARG A 86 2.75 10.63 35.35
N GLY A 87 2.64 11.09 36.59
CA GLY A 87 3.79 11.33 37.43
C GLY A 87 3.44 11.23 38.91
N ARG A 88 4.48 11.24 39.73
CA ARG A 88 4.39 11.17 41.18
C ARG A 88 5.27 12.25 41.80
N LEU A 89 4.82 12.80 42.92
CA LEU A 89 5.64 13.66 43.76
C LEU A 89 6.71 12.80 44.45
N THR A 90 7.97 13.04 44.09
CA THR A 90 9.12 12.37 44.68
C THR A 90 10.03 13.43 45.28
N GLY A 91 10.06 13.52 46.61
CA GLY A 91 10.72 14.63 47.30
C GLY A 91 10.00 15.95 47.02
N ASP A 92 10.71 16.91 46.41
CA ASP A 92 10.20 18.25 46.06
C ASP A 92 9.85 18.40 44.56
N ARG A 93 9.90 17.32 43.77
CA ARG A 93 9.69 17.32 42.32
C ARG A 93 8.58 16.37 41.91
N LEU A 94 7.86 16.75 40.85
CA LEU A 94 7.03 15.82 40.09
C LEU A 94 7.90 15.09 39.08
N GLU A 95 7.80 13.77 39.00
CA GLU A 95 8.52 12.98 38.01
C GLU A 95 7.59 11.96 37.37
N GLY A 96 7.72 11.78 36.05
CA GLY A 96 6.74 10.98 35.33
C GLY A 96 7.10 10.64 33.89
N VAL A 97 6.16 9.97 33.25
CA VAL A 97 6.19 9.57 31.84
C VAL A 97 4.99 10.13 31.10
N VAL A 98 5.13 10.28 29.79
CA VAL A 98 4.00 10.53 28.88
C VAL A 98 3.58 9.17 28.32
N GLU A 99 2.34 8.76 28.54
CA GLU A 99 1.84 7.47 28.05
C GLU A 99 1.90 7.40 26.53
N HIS A 100 2.23 6.23 26.00
CA HIS A 100 2.34 5.96 24.57
C HIS A 100 3.31 6.90 23.81
N ALA A 101 4.19 7.58 24.55
CA ALA A 101 5.31 8.32 24.02
C ALA A 101 6.58 7.91 24.77
N ASP A 102 7.71 7.86 24.07
CA ASP A 102 9.01 7.67 24.72
C ASP A 102 9.54 8.99 25.30
N LEU A 103 8.78 9.56 26.23
CA LEU A 103 9.08 10.84 26.86
C LEU A 103 8.91 10.74 28.37
N LYS A 104 9.96 11.13 29.09
CA LYS A 104 9.88 11.40 30.53
C LYS A 104 9.62 12.88 30.75
N TRP A 105 9.15 13.23 31.92
CA TRP A 105 9.01 14.62 32.31
C TRP A 105 9.32 14.82 33.78
N SER A 106 9.76 16.02 34.12
CA SER A 106 9.91 16.44 35.50
C SER A 106 9.27 17.81 35.72
N GLY A 107 8.59 18.00 36.84
CA GLY A 107 8.04 19.26 37.29
C GLY A 107 8.81 19.77 38.49
N ALA A 108 9.34 20.99 38.38
CA ALA A 108 9.91 21.71 39.52
C ALA A 108 8.94 22.81 39.96
N ARG A 109 8.88 23.13 41.26
CA ARG A 109 8.10 24.28 41.73
C ARG A 109 8.60 25.57 41.11
N THR A 110 7.69 26.48 40.80
CA THR A 110 8.02 27.79 40.24
C THR A 110 7.02 28.86 40.68
N THR A 111 7.45 30.11 40.70
CA THR A 111 6.57 31.29 40.78
C THR A 111 6.42 31.99 39.44
N GLU A 112 7.21 31.57 38.45
CA GLU A 112 7.23 32.18 37.12
C GLU A 112 5.90 32.02 36.40
N THR A 113 5.65 32.92 35.46
CA THR A 113 4.50 32.85 34.55
C THR A 113 4.91 32.52 33.12
N LYS A 114 6.22 32.40 32.87
CA LYS A 114 6.82 32.06 31.59
C LYS A 114 8.21 31.47 31.82
N LEU A 115 8.58 30.43 31.06
CA LEU A 115 9.94 29.88 31.11
C LEU A 115 10.76 30.48 29.96
N GLU A 116 11.94 31.00 30.29
CA GLU A 116 12.93 31.38 29.27
C GLU A 116 13.56 30.13 28.66
N ARG A 117 13.77 30.17 27.34
CA ARG A 117 14.43 29.08 26.63
C ARG A 117 15.92 29.39 26.54
N PRO A 118 16.81 28.58 27.12
CA PRO A 118 18.24 28.82 27.01
C PRO A 118 18.66 28.78 25.53
N PRO A 119 19.71 29.53 25.13
CA PRO A 119 20.21 29.51 23.77
C PRO A 119 20.63 28.08 23.40
N GLU A 120 20.12 27.61 22.26
CA GLU A 120 20.39 26.25 21.80
C GLU A 120 21.84 26.13 21.32
N PRO A 121 22.61 25.14 21.82
CA PRO A 121 23.98 24.86 21.37
C PRO A 121 24.05 24.68 19.85
N GLU A 122 25.19 25.03 19.26
CA GLU A 122 25.37 25.02 17.80
C GLU A 122 25.05 23.66 17.17
N ASP A 123 25.54 22.57 17.73
CA ASP A 123 25.28 21.21 17.23
C ASP A 123 23.78 20.84 17.27
N HIS A 124 23.06 21.29 18.29
CA HIS A 124 21.61 21.06 18.40
C HIS A 124 20.84 21.87 17.36
N ARG A 125 21.27 23.12 17.09
CA ARG A 125 20.71 23.93 15.99
C ARG A 125 20.98 23.30 14.63
N ALA A 126 22.19 22.79 14.40
CA ALA A 126 22.59 22.14 13.16
C ALA A 126 21.77 20.86 12.90
N LEU A 127 21.69 19.97 13.90
CA LEU A 127 20.83 18.78 13.82
C LEU A 127 19.36 19.16 13.62
N GLY A 128 18.86 20.16 14.36
CA GLY A 128 17.50 20.66 14.21
C GLY A 128 17.21 21.20 12.81
N ALA A 129 18.19 21.85 12.17
CA ALA A 129 18.07 22.30 10.79
C ALA A 129 18.01 21.14 9.79
N ALA A 130 18.81 20.09 10.00
CA ALA A 130 18.74 18.87 9.19
C ALA A 130 17.37 18.18 9.34
N LEU A 131 16.84 18.05 10.56
CA LEU A 131 15.55 17.41 10.82
C LEU A 131 14.35 18.18 10.26
N ARG A 132 14.46 19.49 10.02
CA ARG A 132 13.39 20.30 9.41
C ARG A 132 13.35 20.22 7.88
N ARG A 133 14.32 19.53 7.24
CA ARG A 133 14.27 19.29 5.80
C ARG A 133 13.08 18.39 5.45
N PRO A 134 12.54 18.50 4.22
CA PRO A 134 11.51 17.59 3.74
C PRO A 134 11.94 16.12 3.91
N PRO A 135 11.10 15.25 4.50
CA PRO A 135 11.42 13.83 4.65
C PRO A 135 11.74 13.18 3.29
N GLY A 136 12.77 12.35 3.26
CA GLY A 136 13.29 11.70 2.04
C GLY A 136 14.76 11.99 1.81
N GLU A 137 15.19 12.06 0.55
CA GLU A 137 16.60 12.21 0.16
C GLU A 137 17.25 13.48 0.72
N GLU A 138 16.53 14.61 0.73
CA GLU A 138 17.05 15.88 1.23
C GLU A 138 17.40 15.82 2.73
N GLN A 139 16.49 15.26 3.54
CA GLN A 139 16.71 15.09 4.97
C GLN A 139 17.81 14.06 5.25
N ILE A 140 17.83 12.94 4.52
CA ILE A 140 18.89 11.92 4.65
C ILE A 140 20.26 12.54 4.34
N LYS A 141 20.36 13.34 3.28
CA LYS A 141 21.61 14.03 2.91
C LYS A 141 22.06 14.97 4.01
N ALA A 142 21.18 15.84 4.50
CA ALA A 142 21.51 16.80 5.56
C ALA A 142 21.92 16.10 6.87
N LEU A 143 21.27 15.00 7.23
CA LEU A 143 21.64 14.21 8.41
C LEU A 143 23.00 13.53 8.25
N ARG A 144 23.33 13.02 7.06
CA ARG A 144 24.64 12.43 6.76
C ARG A 144 25.75 13.47 6.79
N GLU A 145 25.51 14.68 6.29
CA GLU A 145 26.43 15.80 6.38
C GLU A 145 26.71 16.18 7.85
N PHE A 146 25.67 16.22 8.69
CA PHE A 146 25.83 16.43 10.14
C PHE A 146 26.69 15.33 10.79
N ILE A 147 26.42 14.06 10.50
CA ILE A 147 27.19 12.94 11.05
C ILE A 147 28.67 13.02 10.62
N ALA A 148 28.94 13.38 9.37
CA ALA A 148 30.29 13.52 8.84
C ALA A 148 31.05 14.69 9.47
N ALA A 149 30.37 15.80 9.75
CA ALA A 149 30.96 16.97 10.40
C ALA A 149 31.18 16.77 11.91
N HIS A 150 30.38 15.92 12.56
CA HIS A 150 30.37 15.73 14.01
C HIS A 150 30.47 14.25 14.45
N PRO A 151 31.46 13.46 14.00
CA PRO A 151 31.47 12.00 14.17
C PRO A 151 31.60 11.53 15.63
N ALA A 152 32.20 12.33 16.52
CA ALA A 152 32.33 12.04 17.95
C ALA A 152 31.21 12.65 18.81
N ASN A 153 30.24 13.34 18.20
CA ASN A 153 29.18 14.02 18.92
C ASN A 153 28.12 12.99 19.37
N PRO A 154 27.65 13.02 20.63
CA PRO A 154 26.56 12.17 21.10
C PRO A 154 25.27 12.24 20.25
N LEU A 155 25.05 13.36 19.56
CA LEU A 155 23.92 13.55 18.64
C LEU A 155 24.07 12.81 17.30
N ALA A 156 25.29 12.37 16.93
CA ALA A 156 25.52 11.66 15.67
C ALA A 156 24.82 10.30 15.65
N GLU A 157 24.77 9.61 16.78
CA GLU A 157 23.98 8.37 16.95
C GLU A 157 22.51 8.63 16.64
N TYR A 158 21.92 9.66 17.24
CA TYR A 158 20.52 10.01 16.99
C TYR A 158 20.29 10.46 15.54
N ALA A 159 21.20 11.24 14.95
CA ALA A 159 21.14 11.62 13.54
C ALA A 159 21.15 10.38 12.63
N ARG A 160 21.97 9.37 12.95
CA ARG A 160 22.01 8.09 12.21
C ARG A 160 20.71 7.32 12.34
N TYR A 161 20.12 7.28 13.54
CA TYR A 161 18.79 6.70 13.73
C TYR A 161 17.71 7.43 12.91
N GLN A 162 17.78 8.75 12.81
CA GLN A 162 16.85 9.54 12.00
C GLN A 162 17.01 9.27 10.50
N VAL A 163 18.22 8.95 10.03
CA VAL A 163 18.42 8.44 8.65
C VAL A 163 17.66 7.12 8.47
N VAL A 164 17.80 6.17 9.40
CA VAL A 164 17.06 4.90 9.36
C VAL A 164 15.55 5.12 9.32
N GLU A 165 15.02 6.00 10.19
CA GLU A 165 13.58 6.32 10.23
C GLU A 165 13.08 6.96 8.94
N THR A 166 13.85 7.89 8.37
CA THR A 166 13.48 8.56 7.11
C THR A 166 13.45 7.56 5.95
N MET A 167 14.38 6.60 5.93
CA MET A 167 14.42 5.55 4.91
C MET A 167 13.22 4.60 4.97
N LEU A 168 12.55 4.44 6.12
CA LEU A 168 11.36 3.59 6.25
C LEU A 168 10.18 4.07 5.39
N MET A 169 10.18 5.33 4.96
CA MET A 169 9.04 5.93 4.25
C MET A 169 9.08 5.65 2.74
N ASP A 170 10.26 5.64 2.12
CA ASP A 170 10.37 5.68 0.64
C ASP A 170 11.69 5.10 0.09
N SER A 171 12.46 4.35 0.88
CA SER A 171 13.71 3.73 0.40
C SER A 171 13.55 2.25 0.05
N ASP A 172 14.45 1.77 -0.80
CA ASP A 172 14.60 0.34 -1.07
C ASP A 172 14.87 -0.45 0.23
N VAL A 173 14.18 -1.58 0.39
CA VAL A 173 14.21 -2.40 1.61
C VAL A 173 15.61 -2.95 1.90
N ASP A 174 16.41 -3.22 0.88
CA ASP A 174 17.75 -3.77 1.06
C ASP A 174 18.74 -2.66 1.47
N GLN A 175 18.60 -1.46 0.91
CA GLN A 175 19.33 -0.28 1.39
C GLN A 175 18.98 0.08 2.84
N GLN A 176 17.68 0.06 3.18
CA GLN A 176 17.20 0.31 4.53
C GLN A 176 17.83 -0.68 5.54
N LYS A 177 17.83 -1.98 5.22
CA LYS A 177 18.45 -3.01 6.07
C LYS A 177 19.95 -2.84 6.21
N ALA A 178 20.64 -2.45 5.13
CA ALA A 178 22.07 -2.18 5.19
C ALA A 178 22.38 -1.04 6.16
N GLU A 179 21.58 0.03 6.13
CA GLU A 179 21.74 1.17 7.05
C GLU A 179 21.46 0.78 8.50
N GLN A 180 20.40 -0.01 8.74
CA GLN A 180 20.08 -0.54 10.07
C GLN A 180 21.18 -1.43 10.63
N ARG A 181 21.73 -2.36 9.83
CA ARG A 181 22.85 -3.22 10.25
C ARG A 181 24.10 -2.40 10.56
N ARG A 182 24.37 -1.37 9.75
CA ARG A 182 25.47 -0.45 10.01
C ARG A 182 25.28 0.32 11.31
N PHE A 183 24.07 0.81 11.60
CA PHE A 183 23.77 1.42 12.89
C PHE A 183 24.09 0.47 14.06
N LEU A 184 23.66 -0.79 13.99
CA LEU A 184 23.91 -1.77 15.05
C LEU A 184 25.39 -2.14 15.23
N ALA A 185 26.18 -2.03 14.16
CA ALA A 185 27.62 -2.25 14.19
C ALA A 185 28.38 -1.04 14.75
N ASP A 186 28.00 0.17 14.32
CA ASP A 186 28.62 1.43 14.74
C ASP A 186 28.26 1.78 16.20
N TYR A 187 27.06 1.41 16.66
CA TYR A 187 26.53 1.72 18.00
C TYR A 187 26.02 0.47 18.74
N PRO A 188 26.89 -0.50 19.09
CA PRO A 188 26.47 -1.78 19.64
C PRO A 188 25.75 -1.69 20.99
N ASN A 189 26.06 -0.66 21.78
CA ASN A 189 25.49 -0.39 23.11
C ASN A 189 24.44 0.75 23.09
N SER A 190 23.94 1.10 21.91
CA SER A 190 22.94 2.16 21.75
C SER A 190 21.67 1.90 22.55
N ARG A 191 21.09 2.96 23.12
CA ARG A 191 19.73 2.93 23.71
C ARG A 191 18.61 2.88 22.66
N LEU A 192 18.94 3.05 21.38
CA LEU A 192 18.01 2.98 20.24
C LEU A 192 18.08 1.62 19.55
N ARG A 193 18.89 0.69 20.08
CA ARG A 193 19.12 -0.62 19.48
C ARG A 193 17.81 -1.40 19.29
N ASP A 194 16.96 -1.40 20.31
CA ASP A 194 15.65 -2.05 20.25
C ASP A 194 14.80 -1.50 19.09
N ARG A 195 14.78 -0.18 18.86
CA ARG A 195 14.05 0.44 17.75
C ARG A 195 14.53 -0.04 16.39
N VAL A 196 15.85 -0.09 16.20
CA VAL A 196 16.45 -0.52 14.94
C VAL A 196 16.21 -2.02 14.73
N GLU A 197 16.34 -2.84 15.77
CA GLU A 197 16.06 -4.27 15.71
C GLU A 197 14.58 -4.58 15.48
N PHE A 198 13.66 -3.81 16.05
CA PHE A 198 12.22 -3.92 15.79
C PHE A 198 11.92 -3.71 14.30
N TRP A 199 12.40 -2.62 13.72
CA TRP A 199 12.17 -2.35 12.29
C TRP A 199 12.88 -3.36 11.36
N LEU A 200 14.04 -3.88 11.75
CA LEU A 200 14.69 -5.00 11.06
C LEU A 200 13.83 -6.27 11.10
N ALA A 201 13.24 -6.59 12.26
CA ALA A 201 12.35 -7.73 12.42
C ALA A 201 11.13 -7.57 11.50
N ILE A 202 10.45 -6.43 11.53
CA ILE A 202 9.31 -6.11 10.64
C ILE A 202 9.69 -6.19 9.15
N GLY A 203 10.89 -5.73 8.79
CA GLY A 203 11.41 -5.77 7.41
C GLY A 203 11.88 -7.16 6.94
N THR A 204 11.94 -8.16 7.81
CA THR A 204 12.40 -9.52 7.45
C THR A 204 11.52 -10.11 6.35
N ARG A 205 12.11 -10.68 5.30
CA ARG A 205 11.35 -11.34 4.21
C ARG A 205 11.00 -12.76 4.63
N GLY A 206 9.85 -13.25 4.18
CA GLY A 206 9.32 -14.55 4.59
C GLY A 206 8.47 -14.47 5.86
N ARG A 207 7.37 -15.22 5.89
CA ARG A 207 6.38 -15.18 6.98
C ARG A 207 6.96 -15.75 8.27
N ASP A 208 7.60 -16.91 8.19
CA ASP A 208 8.05 -17.66 9.36
C ASP A 208 9.34 -17.06 9.94
N GLU A 209 10.24 -16.56 9.08
CA GLU A 209 11.45 -15.84 9.47
C GLU A 209 11.11 -14.52 10.17
N ARG A 210 10.12 -13.78 9.65
CA ARG A 210 9.65 -12.54 10.27
C ARG A 210 9.01 -12.81 11.63
N ARG A 211 8.20 -13.86 11.76
CA ARG A 211 7.66 -14.29 13.06
C ARG A 211 8.77 -14.59 14.06
N ALA A 212 9.76 -15.40 13.65
CA ALA A 212 10.89 -15.76 14.49
C ALA A 212 11.75 -14.53 14.88
N ALA A 213 11.89 -13.54 13.98
CA ALA A 213 12.56 -12.29 14.30
C ALA A 213 11.82 -11.47 15.35
N LEU A 214 10.48 -11.38 15.26
CA LEU A 214 9.65 -10.72 16.27
C LEU A 214 9.69 -11.47 17.62
N GLU A 215 9.70 -12.80 17.61
CA GLU A 215 9.84 -13.60 18.83
C GLU A 215 11.18 -13.35 19.55
N ARG A 216 12.28 -13.28 18.78
CA ARG A 216 13.58 -12.89 19.33
C ARG A 216 13.54 -11.48 19.91
N PHE A 217 12.97 -10.52 19.18
CA PHE A 217 12.83 -9.15 19.65
C PHE A 217 12.08 -9.08 21.00
N ILE A 218 10.92 -9.75 21.10
CA ILE A 218 10.11 -9.79 22.33
C ILE A 218 10.91 -10.39 23.50
N ALA A 219 11.68 -11.44 23.25
CA ALA A 219 12.49 -12.09 24.29
C ALA A 219 13.71 -11.23 24.72
N THR A 220 14.31 -10.50 23.78
CA THR A 220 15.50 -9.68 24.03
C THR A 220 15.16 -8.33 24.67
N TYR A 221 14.00 -7.75 24.34
CA TYR A 221 13.62 -6.40 24.78
C TYR A 221 12.26 -6.37 25.48
N PRO A 222 12.12 -7.01 26.66
CA PRO A 222 10.86 -7.05 27.41
C PRO A 222 10.39 -5.68 27.91
N ASP A 223 11.27 -4.67 27.95
CA ASP A 223 10.95 -3.30 28.38
C ASP A 223 10.89 -2.30 27.20
N SER A 224 10.91 -2.78 25.95
CA SER A 224 10.90 -1.88 24.78
C SER A 224 9.58 -1.14 24.64
N PHE A 225 9.67 0.10 24.15
CA PHE A 225 8.53 0.88 23.67
C PHE A 225 7.71 0.13 22.61
N PHE A 226 8.33 -0.75 21.82
CA PHE A 226 7.67 -1.51 20.76
C PHE A 226 7.17 -2.90 21.18
N LEU A 227 7.24 -3.25 22.48
CA LEU A 227 6.87 -4.58 22.95
C LEU A 227 5.44 -4.95 22.56
N ASP A 228 4.47 -4.09 22.86
CA ASP A 228 3.05 -4.37 22.59
C ASP A 228 2.80 -4.51 21.08
N GLN A 229 3.39 -3.63 20.27
CA GLN A 229 3.33 -3.66 18.82
C GLN A 229 3.93 -4.96 18.27
N ALA A 230 5.09 -5.39 18.78
CA ALA A 230 5.77 -6.61 18.36
C ALA A 230 4.96 -7.87 18.71
N VAL A 231 4.38 -7.92 19.92
CA VAL A 231 3.50 -9.02 20.34
C VAL A 231 2.28 -9.12 19.43
N TYR A 232 1.63 -8.00 19.11
CA TYR A 232 0.52 -7.96 18.16
C TYR A 232 0.96 -8.38 16.75
N ASP A 233 2.02 -7.78 16.20
CA ASP A 233 2.46 -8.04 14.83
C ASP A 233 2.87 -9.51 14.63
N ARG A 234 3.46 -10.15 15.64
CA ARG A 234 3.78 -11.59 15.61
C ARG A 234 2.52 -12.43 15.34
N THR A 235 1.37 -12.07 15.92
CA THR A 235 0.12 -12.84 15.73
C THR A 235 -0.33 -12.90 14.28
N ARG A 236 0.01 -11.89 13.47
CA ARG A 236 -0.39 -11.77 12.06
C ARG A 236 0.30 -12.80 11.17
N PHE A 237 1.37 -13.42 11.66
CA PHE A 237 2.14 -14.42 10.92
C PHE A 237 1.83 -15.86 11.39
N LEU A 238 0.87 -16.05 12.30
CA LEU A 238 0.36 -17.36 12.68
C LEU A 238 -0.54 -17.93 11.59
N ARG A 239 -0.33 -19.21 11.23
CA ARG A 239 -1.09 -19.91 10.18
C ARG A 239 -2.40 -20.49 10.69
N ASP A 240 -2.38 -21.05 11.89
CA ASP A 240 -3.56 -21.65 12.51
C ASP A 240 -4.50 -20.56 13.07
N PRO A 241 -5.77 -20.52 12.63
CA PRO A 241 -6.70 -19.47 13.04
C PRO A 241 -7.07 -19.56 14.53
N ASP A 242 -7.08 -20.76 15.11
CA ASP A 242 -7.39 -20.97 16.53
C ASP A 242 -6.22 -20.58 17.43
N GLU A 243 -4.99 -20.85 17.01
CA GLU A 243 -3.77 -20.35 17.64
C GLU A 243 -3.70 -18.82 17.57
N ARG A 244 -3.99 -18.25 16.40
CA ARG A 244 -4.04 -16.79 16.21
C ARG A 244 -5.08 -16.14 17.11
N ARG A 245 -6.29 -16.70 17.20
CA ARG A 245 -7.34 -16.23 18.11
C ARG A 245 -6.84 -16.20 19.55
N ARG A 246 -6.29 -17.32 20.06
CA ARG A 246 -5.77 -17.39 21.44
C ARG A 246 -4.64 -16.38 21.69
N ALA A 247 -3.79 -16.13 20.69
CA ALA A 247 -2.73 -15.14 20.80
C ALA A 247 -3.25 -13.70 20.88
N LEU A 248 -4.30 -13.38 20.11
CA LEU A 248 -4.97 -12.08 20.16
C LEU A 248 -5.73 -11.87 21.49
N GLU A 249 -6.39 -12.91 22.00
CA GLU A 249 -7.04 -12.88 23.32
C GLU A 249 -6.02 -12.64 24.44
N ARG A 250 -4.86 -13.30 24.40
CA ARG A 250 -3.74 -13.02 25.32
C ARG A 250 -3.23 -11.59 25.20
N TYR A 251 -3.07 -11.07 23.98
CA TYR A 251 -2.67 -9.68 23.79
C TYR A 251 -3.65 -8.70 24.45
N LEU A 252 -4.97 -8.92 24.34
CA LEU A 252 -5.97 -8.07 25.02
C LEU A 252 -5.83 -8.12 26.55
N ALA A 253 -5.48 -9.28 27.11
CA ALA A 253 -5.28 -9.45 28.55
C ALA A 253 -3.96 -8.82 29.04
N GLU A 254 -2.89 -8.96 28.28
CA GLU A 254 -1.55 -8.43 28.60
C GLU A 254 -1.47 -6.91 28.37
N PHE A 255 -2.15 -6.40 27.35
CA PHE A 255 -2.10 -4.99 26.93
C PHE A 255 -3.50 -4.36 26.84
N PRO A 256 -4.21 -4.19 27.98
CA PRO A 256 -5.57 -3.65 28.00
C PRO A 256 -5.66 -2.18 27.50
N HIS A 257 -4.53 -1.50 27.40
CA HIS A 257 -4.40 -0.16 26.82
C HIS A 257 -3.41 -0.12 25.64
N GLY A 258 -3.14 -1.27 24.99
CA GLY A 258 -2.14 -1.38 23.92
C GLY A 258 -2.47 -0.56 22.67
N VAL A 259 -1.45 -0.18 21.91
CA VAL A 259 -1.59 0.69 20.72
C VAL A 259 -2.39 0.03 19.58
N ARG A 260 -2.63 -1.29 19.64
CA ARG A 260 -3.40 -2.07 18.66
C ARG A 260 -4.69 -2.66 19.21
N LEU A 261 -5.23 -2.12 20.31
CA LEU A 261 -6.43 -2.64 20.97
C LEU A 261 -7.63 -2.79 20.01
N GLU A 262 -8.05 -1.72 19.33
CA GLU A 262 -9.16 -1.77 18.36
C GLU A 262 -8.91 -2.73 17.21
N ARG A 263 -7.68 -2.72 16.67
CA ARG A 263 -7.31 -3.58 15.56
C ARG A 263 -7.36 -5.06 15.97
N THR A 264 -6.98 -5.37 17.20
CA THR A 264 -7.06 -6.71 17.77
C THR A 264 -8.50 -7.19 17.83
N TYR A 265 -9.43 -6.36 18.30
CA TYR A 265 -10.85 -6.70 18.28
C TYR A 265 -11.39 -6.92 16.86
N PHE A 266 -10.99 -6.11 15.88
CA PHE A 266 -11.38 -6.33 14.49
C PHE A 266 -10.85 -7.65 13.93
N ASP A 267 -9.59 -7.99 14.20
CA ASP A 267 -9.01 -9.26 13.76
C ASP A 267 -9.69 -10.47 14.44
N LEU A 268 -10.05 -10.36 15.73
CA LEU A 268 -10.83 -11.38 16.44
C LEU A 268 -12.24 -11.52 15.86
N LEU A 269 -12.90 -10.40 15.54
CA LEU A 269 -14.22 -10.39 14.92
C LEU A 269 -14.18 -11.06 13.53
N ASP A 270 -13.17 -10.74 12.72
CA ASP A 270 -12.99 -11.35 11.40
C ASP A 270 -12.77 -12.88 11.51
N LEU A 271 -11.98 -13.35 12.50
CA LEU A 271 -11.81 -14.78 12.78
C LEU A 271 -13.11 -15.45 13.24
N ALA A 272 -13.88 -14.80 14.10
CA ALA A 272 -15.13 -15.34 14.61
C ALA A 272 -16.21 -15.44 13.51
N LEU A 273 -16.30 -14.43 12.62
CA LEU A 273 -17.26 -14.40 11.52
C LEU A 273 -16.92 -15.36 10.37
N ALA A 274 -15.63 -15.70 10.20
CA ALA A 274 -15.18 -16.69 9.24
C ALA A 274 -15.60 -18.13 9.62
N ARG A 275 -15.81 -18.42 10.91
CA ARG A 275 -16.32 -19.71 11.38
C ARG A 275 -17.82 -19.77 11.11
N LYS A 276 -18.25 -20.75 10.31
CA LYS A 276 -19.67 -20.96 9.97
C LYS A 276 -20.20 -22.27 10.61
N PRO A 277 -21.40 -22.28 11.21
CA PRO A 277 -22.28 -21.14 11.43
C PRO A 277 -21.68 -20.12 12.43
N VAL A 278 -22.07 -18.85 12.31
CA VAL A 278 -21.58 -17.79 13.20
C VAL A 278 -22.17 -17.96 14.60
N ASP A 279 -21.31 -18.10 15.61
CA ASP A 279 -21.72 -18.19 17.00
C ASP A 279 -21.90 -16.81 17.64
N ARG A 280 -23.16 -16.45 17.93
CA ARG A 280 -23.52 -15.19 18.59
C ARG A 280 -22.84 -15.04 19.95
N ALA A 281 -22.70 -16.12 20.73
CA ALA A 281 -22.10 -16.08 22.06
C ALA A 281 -20.60 -15.79 22.01
N ALA A 282 -19.91 -16.22 20.95
CA ALA A 282 -18.51 -15.89 20.70
C ALA A 282 -18.31 -14.47 20.14
N VAL A 283 -19.23 -13.98 19.30
CA VAL A 283 -19.10 -12.67 18.63
C VAL A 283 -19.45 -11.50 19.54
N LEU A 284 -20.52 -11.59 20.35
CA LEU A 284 -21.01 -10.47 21.14
C LEU A 284 -19.97 -9.88 22.12
N PRO A 285 -19.18 -10.69 22.87
CA PRO A 285 -18.15 -10.14 23.76
C PRO A 285 -17.10 -9.31 23.00
N ILE A 286 -16.71 -9.73 21.79
CA ILE A 286 -15.75 -9.03 20.94
C ILE A 286 -16.31 -7.67 20.51
N VAL A 287 -17.58 -7.63 20.06
CA VAL A 287 -18.28 -6.40 19.66
C VAL A 287 -18.37 -5.41 20.83
N ARG A 288 -18.72 -5.90 22.02
CA ARG A 288 -18.82 -5.08 23.23
C ARG A 288 -17.44 -4.56 23.66
N GLY A 289 -16.42 -5.41 23.66
CA GLY A 289 -15.05 -5.03 24.00
C GLY A 289 -14.49 -3.97 23.05
N ALA A 290 -14.71 -4.12 21.74
CA ALA A 290 -14.34 -3.13 20.75
C ALA A 290 -15.01 -1.77 20.98
N SER A 291 -16.31 -1.79 21.31
CA SER A 291 -17.07 -0.56 21.59
C SER A 291 -16.63 0.11 22.90
N ALA A 292 -16.30 -0.69 23.93
CA ALA A 292 -15.84 -0.19 25.23
C ALA A 292 -14.41 0.35 25.19
N ALA A 293 -13.59 -0.09 24.22
CA ALA A 293 -12.21 0.38 24.03
C ALA A 293 -12.13 1.87 23.69
N VAL A 294 -13.22 2.49 23.24
CA VAL A 294 -13.30 3.91 22.93
C VAL A 294 -14.38 4.55 23.84
N PRO A 295 -13.99 5.38 24.83
CA PRO A 295 -14.97 6.03 25.70
C PRO A 295 -15.93 6.95 24.92
N ASP A 296 -17.22 6.92 25.27
CA ASP A 296 -18.26 7.75 24.66
C ASP A 296 -18.18 9.21 25.13
N LEU A 297 -17.23 9.94 24.57
CA LEU A 297 -16.94 11.35 24.88
C LEU A 297 -16.98 12.18 23.59
N PRO A 298 -17.39 13.46 23.61
CA PRO A 298 -17.47 14.29 22.41
C PRO A 298 -16.18 14.33 21.57
N ALA A 299 -15.00 14.33 22.21
CA ALA A 299 -13.73 14.32 21.50
C ALA A 299 -13.38 12.99 20.82
N ASN A 300 -14.05 11.90 21.20
CA ASN A 300 -13.90 10.60 20.58
C ASN A 300 -14.93 10.37 19.46
N ALA A 301 -15.83 11.31 19.16
CA ALA A 301 -16.89 11.14 18.16
C ALA A 301 -16.37 10.59 16.82
N ARG A 302 -15.24 11.12 16.33
CA ARG A 302 -14.59 10.64 15.09
C ARG A 302 -14.14 9.18 15.18
N ARG A 303 -13.61 8.78 16.33
CA ARG A 303 -13.07 7.43 16.57
C ARG A 303 -14.22 6.44 16.80
N LEU A 304 -15.23 6.85 17.58
CA LEU A 304 -16.44 6.09 17.89
C LEU A 304 -17.25 5.75 16.63
N TRP A 305 -17.52 6.72 15.75
CA TRP A 305 -18.24 6.41 14.52
C TRP A 305 -17.45 5.38 13.69
N ASN A 306 -16.12 5.51 13.59
CA ASN A 306 -15.30 4.63 12.79
C ASN A 306 -15.34 3.19 13.34
N VAL A 307 -15.18 3.02 14.65
CA VAL A 307 -15.25 1.70 15.30
C VAL A 307 -16.64 1.08 15.10
N ARG A 308 -17.72 1.82 15.41
CA ARG A 308 -19.10 1.33 15.28
C ARG A 308 -19.43 0.96 13.84
N TYR A 309 -19.08 1.81 12.88
CA TYR A 309 -19.23 1.56 11.44
C TYR A 309 -18.50 0.29 11.01
N ARG A 310 -17.21 0.14 11.35
CA ARG A 310 -16.39 -1.00 10.90
C ARG A 310 -16.85 -2.33 11.48
N ILE A 311 -17.44 -2.34 12.67
CA ILE A 311 -18.07 -3.53 13.26
C ILE A 311 -19.38 -3.82 12.53
N ALA A 312 -20.26 -2.81 12.40
CA ALA A 312 -21.54 -2.96 11.72
C ALA A 312 -21.37 -3.50 10.29
N ASP A 313 -20.38 -2.97 9.56
CA ASP A 313 -20.11 -3.40 8.18
C ASP A 313 -19.60 -4.84 8.08
N ARG A 314 -18.78 -5.31 9.02
CA ARG A 314 -18.34 -6.72 9.09
C ARG A 314 -19.49 -7.67 9.35
N LEU A 315 -20.33 -7.32 10.32
CA LEU A 315 -21.54 -8.06 10.67
C LEU A 315 -22.50 -8.13 9.48
N ALA A 316 -22.75 -6.97 8.83
CA ALA A 316 -23.58 -6.87 7.64
C ALA A 316 -23.05 -7.71 6.47
N SER A 317 -21.75 -7.61 6.16
CA SER A 317 -21.10 -8.38 5.08
C SER A 317 -21.13 -9.89 5.32
N SER A 318 -21.18 -10.29 6.59
CA SER A 318 -21.27 -11.70 6.99
C SER A 318 -22.70 -12.20 7.17
N GLU A 319 -23.69 -11.33 6.92
CA GLU A 319 -25.12 -11.54 7.19
C GLU A 319 -25.38 -12.06 8.63
N ALA A 320 -24.61 -11.56 9.59
CA ALA A 320 -24.58 -12.05 10.96
C ALA A 320 -24.98 -10.96 11.95
N LEU A 321 -25.78 -11.31 12.96
CA LEU A 321 -26.20 -10.39 14.03
C LEU A 321 -26.75 -9.05 13.48
N LEU A 322 -27.65 -9.12 12.49
CA LEU A 322 -28.13 -7.95 11.75
C LEU A 322 -28.85 -6.90 12.62
N ASP A 323 -29.45 -7.31 13.74
CA ASP A 323 -30.04 -6.36 14.70
C ASP A 323 -28.97 -5.55 15.44
N ASP A 324 -27.91 -6.21 15.93
CA ASP A 324 -26.79 -5.55 16.59
C ASP A 324 -26.02 -4.66 15.58
N ALA A 325 -25.88 -5.13 14.34
CA ALA A 325 -25.30 -4.34 13.26
C ALA A 325 -26.12 -3.07 12.96
N LEU A 326 -27.46 -3.18 12.96
CA LEU A 326 -28.36 -2.05 12.73
C LEU A 326 -28.21 -1.00 13.82
N GLU A 327 -28.15 -1.42 15.09
CA GLU A 327 -27.95 -0.51 16.21
C GLU A 327 -26.61 0.24 16.07
N LEU A 328 -25.52 -0.48 15.85
CA LEU A 328 -24.19 0.10 15.67
C LEU A 328 -24.12 1.04 14.47
N ALA A 329 -24.74 0.68 13.33
CA ALA A 329 -24.78 1.53 12.15
C ALA A 329 -25.54 2.84 12.40
N ARG A 330 -26.66 2.80 13.14
CA ARG A 330 -27.40 4.02 13.52
C ARG A 330 -26.59 4.91 14.46
N GLN A 331 -25.91 4.32 15.44
CA GLN A 331 -25.01 5.05 16.34
C GLN A 331 -23.82 5.65 15.59
N ALA A 332 -23.28 4.94 14.59
CA ALA A 332 -22.24 5.46 13.72
C ALA A 332 -22.74 6.63 12.86
N LEU A 333 -23.95 6.51 12.29
CA LEU A 333 -24.56 7.54 11.45
C LEU A 333 -24.73 8.87 12.22
N ALA A 334 -25.15 8.80 13.48
CA ALA A 334 -25.32 9.97 14.34
C ALA A 334 -24.00 10.76 14.58
N LEU A 335 -22.86 10.09 14.41
CA LEU A 335 -21.52 10.66 14.66
C LEU A 335 -20.70 10.88 13.37
N ALA A 336 -21.19 10.37 12.23
CA ALA A 336 -20.45 10.36 10.98
C ALA A 336 -20.33 11.77 10.38
N PRO A 337 -19.13 12.19 9.95
CA PRO A 337 -18.98 13.39 9.12
C PRO A 337 -19.80 13.27 7.83
N LYS A 338 -20.31 14.41 7.35
CA LYS A 338 -21.04 14.49 6.08
C LYS A 338 -20.17 14.10 4.88
N GLY A 339 -20.82 13.71 3.79
CA GLY A 339 -20.15 13.28 2.55
C GLY A 339 -19.78 11.81 2.58
N ALA A 340 -18.51 11.47 2.31
CA ALA A 340 -18.08 10.09 2.13
C ALA A 340 -18.27 9.19 3.36
N ALA A 341 -18.03 9.70 4.57
CA ALA A 341 -18.20 8.90 5.79
C ALA A 341 -19.67 8.58 6.08
N GLU A 342 -20.56 9.55 5.93
CA GLU A 342 -22.02 9.33 6.01
C GLU A 342 -22.49 8.33 4.95
N ALA A 343 -22.02 8.43 3.71
CA ALA A 343 -22.37 7.50 2.65
C ALA A 343 -21.92 6.06 2.94
N GLN A 344 -20.73 5.87 3.53
CA GLN A 344 -20.27 4.54 3.97
C GLN A 344 -21.25 3.90 4.95
N VAL A 345 -21.74 4.67 5.93
CA VAL A 345 -22.72 4.15 6.90
C VAL A 345 -24.05 3.84 6.23
N TYR A 346 -24.51 4.66 5.28
CA TYR A 346 -25.71 4.37 4.50
C TYR A 346 -25.59 3.11 3.63
N THR A 347 -24.43 2.84 3.03
CA THR A 347 -24.17 1.57 2.34
C THR A 347 -24.31 0.39 3.31
N THR A 348 -23.72 0.48 4.51
CA THR A 348 -23.84 -0.55 5.54
C THR A 348 -25.29 -0.75 6.00
N LEU A 349 -26.05 0.33 6.24
CA LEU A 349 -27.48 0.26 6.55
C LEU A 349 -28.27 -0.44 5.44
N GLY A 350 -27.94 -0.11 4.18
CA GLY A 350 -28.48 -0.78 3.00
C GLY A 350 -28.27 -2.29 3.02
N LYS A 351 -27.04 -2.74 3.29
CA LYS A 351 -26.67 -4.16 3.41
C LYS A 351 -27.43 -4.86 4.53
N ILE A 352 -27.53 -4.20 5.69
CA ILE A 352 -28.25 -4.73 6.86
C ILE A 352 -29.73 -4.93 6.54
N HIS A 353 -30.39 -3.89 6.02
CA HIS A 353 -31.80 -3.95 5.63
C HIS A 353 -32.03 -4.99 4.52
N TYR A 354 -31.12 -5.12 3.56
CA TYR A 354 -31.19 -6.16 2.54
C TYR A 354 -31.17 -7.56 3.14
N GLY A 355 -30.23 -7.85 4.05
CA GLY A 355 -30.14 -9.15 4.75
C GLY A 355 -31.36 -9.44 5.62
N ARG A 356 -31.97 -8.40 6.21
CA ARG A 356 -33.24 -8.48 6.95
C ARG A 356 -34.48 -8.60 6.05
N LYS A 357 -34.30 -8.55 4.73
CA LYS A 357 -35.37 -8.55 3.73
C LYS A 357 -36.28 -7.32 3.74
N GLU A 358 -35.78 -6.21 4.27
CA GLU A 358 -36.45 -4.90 4.34
C GLU A 358 -36.05 -4.06 3.12
N TYR A 359 -36.48 -4.49 1.92
CA TYR A 359 -35.95 -3.98 0.64
C TYR A 359 -36.19 -2.48 0.41
N ASP A 360 -37.33 -1.94 0.87
CA ASP A 360 -37.62 -0.51 0.74
C ASP A 360 -36.65 0.34 1.57
N LEU A 361 -36.35 -0.09 2.80
CA LEU A 361 -35.37 0.57 3.66
C LEU A 361 -33.95 0.40 3.12
N ALA A 362 -33.65 -0.77 2.57
CA ALA A 362 -32.36 -1.04 1.92
C ALA A 362 -32.14 -0.09 0.76
N ARG A 363 -33.11 0.01 -0.17
CA ARG A 363 -33.08 0.91 -1.31
C ARG A 363 -32.88 2.37 -0.89
N ALA A 364 -33.72 2.85 0.03
CA ALA A 364 -33.63 4.24 0.51
C ALA A 364 -32.26 4.58 1.12
N SER A 365 -31.63 3.62 1.81
CA SER A 365 -30.29 3.79 2.38
C SER A 365 -29.22 3.80 1.28
N LEU A 366 -29.26 2.84 0.36
CA LEU A 366 -28.27 2.72 -0.72
C LEU A 366 -28.32 3.90 -1.68
N GLU A 367 -29.51 4.42 -2.00
CA GLU A 367 -29.69 5.61 -2.84
C GLU A 367 -29.04 6.86 -2.24
N ARG A 368 -29.09 7.01 -0.90
CA ARG A 368 -28.38 8.10 -0.20
C ARG A 368 -26.86 7.97 -0.28
N ALA A 369 -26.34 6.75 -0.43
CA ALA A 369 -24.89 6.51 -0.53
C ALA A 369 -24.34 6.75 -1.95
N LEU A 370 -25.17 6.61 -2.99
CA LEU A 370 -24.75 6.67 -4.41
C LEU A 370 -23.85 7.85 -4.79
N PRO A 371 -24.08 9.10 -4.33
CA PRO A 371 -23.23 10.23 -4.70
C PRO A 371 -21.78 10.08 -4.25
N ASN A 372 -21.50 9.24 -3.24
CA ASN A 372 -20.17 9.02 -2.68
C ASN A 372 -19.83 7.52 -2.59
N ASP A 373 -20.22 6.73 -3.59
CA ASP A 373 -19.93 5.29 -3.70
C ASP A 373 -18.85 5.01 -4.76
N PRO A 374 -17.56 5.30 -4.49
CA PRO A 374 -16.50 5.05 -5.46
C PRO A 374 -16.29 3.56 -5.73
N GLY A 375 -16.55 2.69 -4.74
CA GLY A 375 -16.36 1.24 -4.83
C GLY A 375 -17.52 0.47 -5.49
N GLY A 376 -18.65 1.13 -5.78
CA GLY A 376 -19.80 0.50 -6.42
C GLY A 376 -20.56 -0.48 -5.51
N GLU A 377 -20.36 -0.46 -4.20
CA GLU A 377 -21.01 -1.41 -3.29
C GLU A 377 -22.48 -1.07 -3.09
N ALA A 378 -22.82 0.23 -2.98
CA ALA A 378 -24.22 0.64 -2.90
C ALA A 378 -24.98 0.23 -4.18
N ARG A 379 -24.34 0.43 -5.34
CA ARG A 379 -24.87 0.00 -6.65
C ARG A 379 -25.04 -1.50 -6.75
N PHE A 380 -24.08 -2.26 -6.24
CA PHE A 380 -24.15 -3.71 -6.23
C PHE A 380 -25.39 -4.21 -5.47
N TYR A 381 -25.66 -3.68 -4.28
CA TYR A 381 -26.85 -4.07 -3.53
C TYR A 381 -28.16 -3.55 -4.14
N LEU A 382 -28.17 -2.37 -4.77
CA LEU A 382 -29.33 -1.90 -5.54
C LEU A 382 -29.64 -2.83 -6.72
N ALA A 383 -28.62 -3.34 -7.40
CA ALA A 383 -28.78 -4.34 -8.45
C ALA A 383 -29.36 -5.65 -7.90
N LYS A 384 -28.91 -6.11 -6.72
CA LYS A 384 -29.52 -7.27 -6.02
C LYS A 384 -31.00 -7.09 -5.70
N ILE A 385 -31.43 -5.86 -5.40
CA ILE A 385 -32.84 -5.55 -5.17
C ILE A 385 -33.62 -5.59 -6.49
N ARG A 386 -33.12 -4.96 -7.55
CA ARG A 386 -33.74 -4.99 -8.89
C ARG A 386 -33.89 -6.41 -9.43
N GLU A 387 -32.86 -7.24 -9.27
CA GLU A 387 -32.90 -8.64 -9.69
C GLU A 387 -34.03 -9.41 -9.01
N ARG A 388 -34.20 -9.20 -7.69
CA ARG A 388 -35.28 -9.80 -6.90
C ARG A 388 -36.67 -9.33 -7.38
N GLU A 389 -36.79 -8.09 -7.80
CA GLU A 389 -38.03 -7.50 -8.31
C GLU A 389 -38.34 -7.95 -9.75
N GLY A 390 -37.43 -8.66 -10.39
CA GLY A 390 -37.55 -9.12 -11.78
C GLY A 390 -37.08 -8.09 -12.82
N ASP A 391 -36.59 -6.92 -12.39
CA ASP A 391 -35.91 -5.96 -13.26
C ASP A 391 -34.48 -6.43 -13.56
N LEU A 392 -34.40 -7.44 -14.43
CA LEU A 392 -33.12 -8.04 -14.81
C LEU A 392 -32.25 -7.07 -15.62
N ASP A 393 -32.83 -6.25 -16.47
CA ASP A 393 -32.07 -5.27 -17.28
C ASP A 393 -31.38 -4.25 -16.36
N GLY A 394 -32.14 -3.66 -15.42
CA GLY A 394 -31.60 -2.72 -14.45
C GLY A 394 -30.66 -3.37 -13.43
N ALA A 395 -30.82 -4.67 -13.14
CA ALA A 395 -29.88 -5.43 -12.32
C ALA A 395 -28.54 -5.63 -13.05
N ILE A 396 -28.57 -6.04 -14.32
CA ILE A 396 -27.37 -6.24 -15.13
C ILE A 396 -26.57 -4.93 -15.23
N ASP A 397 -27.22 -3.80 -15.50
CA ASP A 397 -26.55 -2.48 -15.53
C ASP A 397 -25.87 -2.14 -14.21
N GLY A 398 -26.57 -2.36 -13.09
CA GLY A 398 -26.03 -2.06 -11.77
C GLY A 398 -24.88 -2.99 -11.38
N TYR A 399 -24.97 -4.28 -11.70
CA TYR A 399 -23.88 -5.24 -11.48
C TYR A 399 -22.67 -4.93 -12.36
N LEU A 400 -22.90 -4.53 -13.61
CA LEU A 400 -21.85 -4.17 -14.54
C LEU A 400 -21.09 -2.92 -14.09
N ASP A 401 -21.78 -1.85 -13.71
CA ASP A 401 -21.12 -0.64 -13.19
C ASP A 401 -20.36 -0.94 -11.88
N ALA A 402 -20.95 -1.72 -10.98
CA ALA A 402 -20.29 -2.13 -9.74
C ALA A 402 -19.04 -2.99 -10.00
N PHE A 403 -19.14 -3.98 -10.90
CA PHE A 403 -18.01 -4.82 -11.31
C PHE A 403 -16.92 -3.98 -11.96
N ALA A 404 -17.27 -3.07 -12.86
CA ALA A 404 -16.26 -2.27 -13.51
C ALA A 404 -15.50 -1.43 -12.46
N ARG A 405 -16.16 -0.88 -11.43
CA ARG A 405 -15.53 0.02 -10.43
C ARG A 405 -14.52 -0.65 -9.51
N GLN A 406 -14.83 -1.85 -9.02
CA GLN A 406 -14.00 -2.52 -7.99
C GLN A 406 -13.79 -4.02 -8.24
N GLY A 407 -14.31 -4.56 -9.33
CA GLY A 407 -14.22 -5.96 -9.69
C GLY A 407 -14.74 -6.92 -8.62
N GLY A 408 -14.13 -8.10 -8.60
CA GLY A 408 -14.40 -9.14 -7.61
C GLY A 408 -15.28 -10.26 -8.16
N ALA A 409 -14.96 -11.48 -7.73
CA ALA A 409 -15.61 -12.70 -8.21
C ALA A 409 -17.11 -12.74 -7.90
N GLU A 410 -17.54 -12.18 -6.76
CA GLU A 410 -18.97 -12.10 -6.42
C GLU A 410 -19.73 -11.20 -7.41
N ARG A 411 -19.21 -9.99 -7.67
CA ARG A 411 -19.83 -9.04 -8.59
C ARG A 411 -19.89 -9.61 -10.01
N ARG A 412 -18.82 -10.27 -10.44
CA ARG A 412 -18.76 -10.92 -11.74
C ARG A 412 -19.79 -12.05 -11.86
N ARG A 413 -19.88 -12.92 -10.86
CA ARG A 413 -20.89 -14.00 -10.85
C ARG A 413 -22.31 -13.47 -10.87
N ALA A 414 -22.61 -12.45 -10.05
CA ALA A 414 -23.94 -11.84 -10.03
C ALA A 414 -24.30 -11.22 -11.39
N LEU A 415 -23.34 -10.55 -12.05
CA LEU A 415 -23.50 -10.04 -13.42
C LEU A 415 -23.81 -11.17 -14.41
N GLU A 416 -22.99 -12.23 -14.43
CA GLU A 416 -23.18 -13.36 -15.33
C GLU A 416 -24.50 -14.10 -15.09
N ASP A 417 -24.88 -14.30 -13.83
CA ASP A 417 -26.10 -14.99 -13.48
C ASP A 417 -27.33 -14.18 -13.87
N ALA A 418 -27.34 -12.87 -13.59
CA ALA A 418 -28.42 -11.99 -14.03
C ALA A 418 -28.50 -11.91 -15.57
N TYR A 419 -27.34 -11.83 -16.24
CA TYR A 419 -27.27 -11.81 -17.70
C TYR A 419 -27.81 -13.10 -18.31
N ARG A 420 -27.39 -14.27 -17.79
CA ARG A 420 -27.87 -15.58 -18.26
C ARG A 420 -29.36 -15.76 -18.01
N LYS A 421 -29.89 -15.30 -16.86
CA LYS A 421 -31.33 -15.31 -16.58
C LYS A 421 -32.13 -14.48 -17.60
N ARG A 422 -31.56 -13.37 -18.08
CA ARG A 422 -32.20 -12.45 -19.02
C ARG A 422 -32.07 -12.91 -20.49
N HIS A 423 -30.89 -13.36 -20.89
CA HIS A 423 -30.52 -13.58 -22.29
C HIS A 423 -30.36 -15.06 -22.69
N GLY A 424 -30.28 -15.98 -21.72
CA GLY A 424 -30.12 -17.42 -21.94
C GLY A 424 -28.67 -17.89 -22.05
N ASP A 425 -27.74 -17.03 -22.49
CA ASP A 425 -26.30 -17.30 -22.57
C ASP A 425 -25.46 -16.07 -22.19
N LEU A 426 -24.14 -16.15 -22.35
CA LEU A 426 -23.19 -15.07 -22.05
C LEU A 426 -22.50 -14.47 -23.29
N GLN A 427 -22.86 -14.90 -24.51
CA GLN A 427 -22.08 -14.60 -25.72
C GLN A 427 -21.92 -13.08 -25.95
N SER A 428 -22.93 -12.30 -25.59
CA SER A 428 -22.94 -10.84 -25.75
C SER A 428 -22.62 -10.06 -24.46
N LEU A 429 -22.17 -10.73 -23.40
CA LEU A 429 -21.79 -10.04 -22.15
C LEU A 429 -20.44 -9.34 -22.28
N HIS A 430 -19.44 -9.99 -22.89
CA HIS A 430 -18.10 -9.41 -23.03
C HIS A 430 -18.09 -8.09 -23.82
N PRO A 431 -18.77 -7.96 -24.98
CA PRO A 431 -18.88 -6.66 -25.66
C PRO A 431 -19.47 -5.53 -24.79
N ARG A 432 -20.40 -5.86 -23.88
CA ARG A 432 -21.01 -4.88 -22.96
C ARG A 432 -20.05 -4.50 -21.83
N ILE A 433 -19.22 -5.43 -21.36
CA ILE A 433 -18.11 -5.13 -20.43
C ILE A 433 -17.11 -4.19 -21.11
N ASP A 434 -16.72 -4.52 -22.34
CA ASP A 434 -15.86 -3.70 -23.19
C ASP A 434 -16.36 -2.26 -23.28
N GLU A 435 -17.64 -2.06 -23.60
CA GLU A 435 -18.26 -0.74 -23.73
C GLU A 435 -18.09 0.10 -22.45
N VAL A 436 -18.41 -0.49 -21.29
CA VAL A 436 -18.28 0.20 -20.00
C VAL A 436 -16.84 0.54 -19.65
N PHE A 437 -15.89 -0.35 -19.96
CA PHE A 437 -14.48 -0.07 -19.74
C PHE A 437 -13.92 0.97 -20.73
N ARG A 438 -14.37 0.98 -22.00
CA ARG A 438 -13.97 1.99 -23.00
C ARG A 438 -14.52 3.38 -22.71
N ALA A 439 -15.73 3.46 -22.12
CA ALA A 439 -16.34 4.74 -21.75
C ALA A 439 -15.60 5.45 -20.60
N ARG A 440 -14.66 4.77 -19.93
CA ARG A 440 -13.86 5.37 -18.86
C ARG A 440 -12.84 6.33 -19.42
N ALA A 441 -12.63 7.43 -18.70
CA ALA A 441 -11.49 8.29 -18.95
C ALA A 441 -10.20 7.45 -18.87
N PRO A 442 -9.25 7.65 -19.79
CA PRO A 442 -7.94 7.03 -19.71
C PRO A 442 -7.28 7.29 -18.35
N ALA A 443 -6.44 6.37 -17.89
CA ALA A 443 -5.73 6.50 -16.62
C ALA A 443 -4.84 7.76 -16.55
N LEU A 444 -4.37 8.24 -17.70
CA LEU A 444 -3.72 9.54 -17.86
C LEU A 444 -3.94 10.11 -19.27
N ASP A 445 -3.93 11.44 -19.36
CA ASP A 445 -3.69 12.15 -20.61
C ASP A 445 -2.18 12.33 -20.80
N ALA A 446 -1.62 11.62 -21.79
CA ALA A 446 -0.19 11.58 -22.05
C ALA A 446 0.28 12.68 -23.04
N GLY A 447 -0.66 13.45 -23.61
CA GLY A 447 -0.42 14.30 -24.77
C GLY A 447 0.07 13.51 -25.99
N ARG A 448 0.35 14.20 -27.10
CA ARG A 448 1.03 13.62 -28.26
C ARG A 448 2.46 14.10 -28.35
N TYR A 449 3.36 13.22 -28.78
CA TYR A 449 4.72 13.56 -29.15
C TYR A 449 4.77 13.80 -30.66
N GLU A 450 5.21 14.99 -31.08
CA GLU A 450 5.45 15.30 -32.48
C GLU A 450 6.94 15.19 -32.77
N ARG A 451 7.31 14.26 -33.65
CA ARG A 451 8.65 14.14 -34.18
C ARG A 451 8.70 14.78 -35.57
N ALA A 452 9.74 15.56 -35.86
CA ALA A 452 10.03 15.93 -37.24
C ALA A 452 10.29 14.66 -38.05
N ALA A 453 9.56 14.46 -39.15
CA ALA A 453 9.67 13.28 -39.99
C ALA A 453 11.12 13.09 -40.48
N ARG A 454 11.72 11.94 -40.16
CA ARG A 454 13.04 11.52 -40.63
C ARG A 454 12.96 10.07 -41.09
N SER A 455 13.23 9.83 -42.37
CA SER A 455 13.36 8.48 -42.91
C SER A 455 14.53 7.76 -42.24
N GLY A 456 14.32 6.49 -41.86
CA GLY A 456 15.35 5.70 -41.17
C GLY A 456 15.69 6.22 -39.78
N ALA A 457 14.71 6.73 -39.04
CA ALA A 457 14.90 7.12 -37.64
C ALA A 457 14.94 5.90 -36.70
N ARG A 458 15.51 6.09 -35.52
CA ARG A 458 15.50 5.10 -34.44
C ARG A 458 14.07 4.91 -33.92
N VAL A 459 13.67 3.65 -33.81
CA VAL A 459 12.45 3.17 -33.15
C VAL A 459 12.89 2.55 -31.82
N VAL A 460 12.31 3.01 -30.72
CA VAL A 460 12.62 2.51 -29.38
C VAL A 460 11.68 1.36 -29.04
N LEU A 461 12.22 0.27 -28.47
CA LEU A 461 11.42 -0.83 -27.95
C LEU A 461 11.17 -0.63 -26.45
N ALA A 462 9.92 -0.74 -26.03
CA ALA A 462 9.50 -0.73 -24.64
C ALA A 462 8.84 -2.08 -24.30
N GLU A 463 9.47 -2.88 -23.44
CA GLU A 463 8.98 -4.19 -23.02
C GLU A 463 8.52 -4.11 -21.56
N LEU A 464 7.21 -4.25 -21.32
CA LEU A 464 6.63 -4.27 -19.99
C LEU A 464 6.32 -5.70 -19.55
N PHE A 465 6.93 -6.12 -18.44
CA PHE A 465 6.59 -7.34 -17.73
C PHE A 465 5.51 -7.02 -16.69
N THR A 466 4.33 -7.64 -16.81
CA THR A 466 3.13 -7.31 -16.02
C THR A 466 2.38 -8.58 -15.57
N GLY A 467 1.29 -8.41 -14.84
CA GLY A 467 0.42 -9.50 -14.43
C GLY A 467 -1.02 -9.05 -14.11
N THR A 468 -2.02 -9.83 -14.54
CA THR A 468 -3.45 -9.58 -14.31
C THR A 468 -3.84 -9.66 -12.82
N GLY A 469 -3.08 -10.45 -12.05
CA GLY A 469 -3.22 -10.57 -10.60
C GLY A 469 -2.41 -9.55 -9.77
N CYS A 470 -1.61 -8.71 -10.43
CA CYS A 470 -0.65 -7.82 -9.78
C CYS A 470 -1.23 -6.42 -9.55
N GLY A 471 -1.61 -6.12 -8.30
CA GLY A 471 -2.15 -4.80 -7.93
C GLY A 471 -1.25 -3.62 -8.31
N PRO A 472 0.06 -3.63 -7.96
CA PRO A 472 1.00 -2.58 -8.35
C PRO A 472 1.22 -2.44 -9.86
N CYS A 473 0.81 -3.41 -10.68
CA CYS A 473 0.96 -3.37 -12.11
C CYS A 473 -0.06 -2.43 -12.78
N ALA A 474 -1.26 -2.24 -12.20
CA ALA A 474 -2.30 -1.41 -12.83
C ALA A 474 -1.85 0.03 -13.17
N PRO A 475 -1.13 0.76 -12.29
CA PRO A 475 -0.53 2.05 -12.64
C PRO A 475 0.51 1.96 -13.77
N SER A 476 1.30 0.88 -13.83
CA SER A 476 2.30 0.64 -14.87
C SER A 476 1.67 0.30 -16.22
N ASP A 477 0.61 -0.51 -16.25
CA ASP A 477 -0.18 -0.78 -17.45
C ASP A 477 -0.82 0.51 -17.98
N GLY A 478 -1.38 1.34 -17.09
CA GLY A 478 -1.91 2.66 -17.45
C GLY A 478 -0.83 3.60 -18.01
N ALA A 479 0.35 3.63 -17.40
CA ALA A 479 1.49 4.40 -17.88
C ALA A 479 2.00 3.92 -19.25
N PHE A 480 2.07 2.61 -19.44
CA PHE A 480 2.47 2.00 -20.70
C PHE A 480 1.48 2.31 -21.82
N ASP A 481 0.18 2.20 -21.55
CA ASP A 481 -0.88 2.61 -22.47
C ASP A 481 -0.80 4.13 -22.78
N GLY A 482 -0.44 4.96 -21.79
CA GLY A 482 -0.09 6.37 -22.01
C GLY A 482 1.09 6.57 -22.96
N LEU A 483 2.17 5.80 -22.80
CA LEU A 483 3.34 5.82 -23.68
C LEU A 483 2.95 5.40 -25.11
N LEU A 484 2.08 4.40 -25.25
CA LEU A 484 1.58 3.95 -26.54
C LEU A 484 0.64 4.96 -27.23
N ARG A 485 -0.01 5.85 -26.47
CA ARG A 485 -0.77 6.98 -27.03
C ARG A 485 0.10 8.18 -27.37
N ARG A 486 1.14 8.43 -26.56
CA ARG A 486 2.04 9.57 -26.74
C ARG A 486 2.90 9.44 -27.99
N TYR A 487 3.48 8.27 -28.23
CA TYR A 487 4.38 8.01 -29.35
C TYR A 487 3.73 7.11 -30.40
N ASP A 488 3.83 7.49 -31.67
CA ASP A 488 3.45 6.61 -32.77
C ASP A 488 4.34 5.35 -32.85
N ARG A 489 3.90 4.34 -33.60
CA ARG A 489 4.64 3.08 -33.78
C ARG A 489 5.94 3.23 -34.57
N ALA A 490 6.11 4.34 -35.30
CA ALA A 490 7.36 4.69 -35.98
C ALA A 490 8.40 5.33 -35.02
N THR A 491 8.00 5.62 -33.79
CA THR A 491 8.85 6.22 -32.76
C THR A 491 9.08 5.27 -31.59
N VAL A 492 8.01 4.65 -31.07
CA VAL A 492 8.08 3.67 -29.98
C VAL A 492 7.16 2.49 -30.25
N VAL A 493 7.70 1.29 -30.10
CA VAL A 493 6.97 0.02 -30.17
C VAL A 493 6.93 -0.59 -28.77
N GLY A 494 5.76 -1.09 -28.37
CA GLY A 494 5.57 -1.71 -27.07
C GLY A 494 5.25 -3.19 -27.17
N LEU A 495 5.73 -3.97 -26.20
CA LEU A 495 5.32 -5.35 -25.94
C LEU A 495 4.95 -5.51 -24.46
N GLN A 496 3.85 -6.22 -24.19
CA GLN A 496 3.53 -6.71 -22.85
C GLN A 496 3.82 -8.20 -22.74
N TYR A 497 4.57 -8.56 -21.70
CA TYR A 497 4.84 -9.93 -21.32
C TYR A 497 4.18 -10.21 -19.98
N HIS A 498 3.14 -11.02 -19.99
CA HIS A 498 2.45 -11.41 -18.77
C HIS A 498 3.21 -12.53 -18.07
N LEU A 499 3.38 -12.43 -16.76
CA LEU A 499 4.07 -13.42 -15.94
C LEU A 499 3.17 -13.96 -14.83
N HIS A 500 3.45 -15.18 -14.39
CA HIS A 500 2.80 -15.79 -13.22
C HIS A 500 3.30 -15.19 -11.88
N ILE A 501 3.32 -13.85 -11.78
CA ILE A 501 3.82 -13.08 -10.64
C ILE A 501 2.79 -11.99 -10.28
N PRO A 502 2.30 -11.92 -9.03
CA PRO A 502 2.62 -12.78 -7.88
C PRO A 502 1.88 -14.12 -7.86
N GLY A 503 1.01 -14.37 -8.84
CA GLY A 503 0.21 -15.59 -8.92
C GLY A 503 -0.13 -15.94 -10.37
N ALA A 504 -0.96 -16.97 -10.53
CA ALA A 504 -1.37 -17.49 -11.83
C ALA A 504 -1.96 -16.37 -12.71
N ASP A 505 -1.54 -16.33 -13.97
CA ASP A 505 -1.97 -15.34 -14.97
C ASP A 505 -2.27 -16.07 -16.30
N PRO A 506 -3.51 -16.04 -16.81
CA PRO A 506 -3.86 -16.76 -18.04
C PRO A 506 -3.32 -16.12 -19.32
N LEU A 507 -2.73 -14.93 -19.24
CA LEU A 507 -2.11 -14.27 -20.39
C LEU A 507 -0.62 -14.61 -20.54
N THR A 508 -0.03 -15.34 -19.57
CA THR A 508 1.37 -15.78 -19.65
C THR A 508 1.59 -16.79 -20.76
N THR A 509 2.69 -16.61 -21.48
CA THR A 509 3.13 -17.49 -22.56
C THR A 509 4.55 -18.02 -22.29
N ALA A 510 4.92 -19.11 -22.95
CA ALA A 510 6.29 -19.63 -22.92
C ALA A 510 7.31 -18.57 -23.37
N GLU A 511 6.93 -17.71 -24.32
CA GLU A 511 7.74 -16.58 -24.78
C GLU A 511 7.96 -15.55 -23.67
N SER A 512 6.90 -15.17 -22.94
CA SER A 512 6.98 -14.19 -21.85
C SER A 512 7.93 -14.63 -20.74
N GLU A 513 7.84 -15.91 -20.35
CA GLU A 513 8.75 -16.52 -19.38
C GLU A 513 10.20 -16.61 -19.89
N ALA A 514 10.39 -16.92 -21.18
CA ALA A 514 11.71 -16.97 -21.78
C ALA A 514 12.37 -15.58 -21.80
N ARG A 515 11.63 -14.56 -22.23
CA ARG A 515 12.09 -13.18 -22.28
C ARG A 515 12.39 -12.63 -20.88
N ALA A 516 11.54 -12.94 -19.89
CA ALA A 516 11.77 -12.57 -18.50
C ALA A 516 13.06 -13.18 -17.93
N ARG A 517 13.35 -14.46 -18.26
CA ARG A 517 14.61 -15.12 -17.87
C ARG A 517 15.83 -14.46 -18.49
N GLU A 518 15.75 -14.04 -19.75
CA GLU A 518 16.85 -13.35 -20.44
C GLU A 518 17.26 -12.06 -19.69
N TYR A 519 16.27 -11.27 -19.27
CA TYR A 519 16.50 -10.04 -18.50
C TYR A 519 16.71 -10.24 -17.00
N GLY A 520 16.49 -11.46 -16.49
CA GLY A 520 16.54 -11.73 -15.05
C GLY A 520 15.40 -11.06 -14.26
N VAL A 521 14.24 -10.87 -14.88
CA VAL A 521 13.05 -10.30 -14.25
C VAL A 521 12.53 -11.26 -13.17
N ARG A 522 12.40 -10.77 -11.95
CA ARG A 522 11.97 -11.55 -10.77
C ARG A 522 10.73 -10.97 -10.07
N ALA A 523 10.22 -9.86 -10.58
CA ALA A 523 9.06 -9.17 -10.04
C ALA A 523 8.30 -8.48 -11.17
N THR A 524 7.02 -8.19 -10.94
CA THR A 524 6.18 -7.36 -11.80
C THR A 524 5.62 -6.19 -10.96
N PRO A 525 5.41 -5.00 -11.53
CA PRO A 525 5.73 -4.64 -12.92
C PRO A 525 7.23 -4.35 -13.11
N THR A 526 7.76 -4.62 -14.30
CA THR A 526 9.13 -4.25 -14.70
C THR A 526 9.15 -3.77 -16.15
N LEU A 527 9.68 -2.57 -16.41
CA LEU A 527 9.88 -2.04 -17.75
C LEU A 527 11.34 -2.18 -18.19
N VAL A 528 11.55 -2.67 -19.40
CA VAL A 528 12.84 -2.70 -20.09
C VAL A 528 12.73 -1.84 -21.36
N VAL A 529 13.60 -0.84 -21.50
CA VAL A 529 13.64 0.04 -22.68
C VAL A 529 14.93 -0.26 -23.45
N ASP A 530 14.78 -0.60 -24.73
CA ASP A 530 15.87 -1.02 -25.62
C ASP A 530 16.78 -2.12 -25.02
N GLY A 531 16.23 -3.04 -24.22
CA GLY A 531 16.98 -4.12 -23.60
C GLY A 531 18.03 -3.70 -22.56
N LEU A 532 17.99 -2.43 -22.13
CA LEU A 532 18.86 -1.87 -21.08
C LEU A 532 18.35 -2.23 -19.68
N GLU A 533 19.04 -1.73 -18.65
CA GLU A 533 18.77 -2.05 -17.24
C GLU A 533 17.27 -1.99 -16.89
N PRO A 534 16.68 -3.03 -16.27
CA PRO A 534 15.26 -3.05 -15.93
C PRO A 534 14.86 -1.97 -14.90
N ASP A 535 13.69 -1.34 -15.11
CA ASP A 535 13.02 -0.46 -14.14
C ASP A 535 11.91 -1.26 -13.47
N THR A 536 12.14 -1.66 -12.22
CA THR A 536 11.25 -2.53 -11.46
C THR A 536 10.44 -1.72 -10.45
N GLY A 537 9.15 -2.05 -10.35
CA GLY A 537 8.24 -1.50 -9.36
C GLY A 537 7.15 -0.63 -9.98
N GLY A 538 5.98 -0.65 -9.34
CA GLY A 538 4.86 0.21 -9.71
C GLY A 538 5.08 1.66 -9.26
N GLY A 539 3.99 2.41 -9.22
CA GLY A 539 3.92 3.72 -8.58
C GLY A 539 2.53 3.92 -8.00
N GLN A 540 2.33 4.98 -7.22
CA GLN A 540 1.02 5.26 -6.65
C GLN A 540 -0.01 5.63 -7.72
N THR A 541 0.45 6.23 -8.83
CA THR A 541 -0.40 6.71 -9.93
C THR A 541 0.22 6.40 -11.29
N ALA A 542 -0.61 6.25 -12.32
CA ALA A 542 -0.13 6.06 -13.69
C ALA A 542 0.76 7.23 -14.15
N SER A 543 0.44 8.48 -13.77
CA SER A 543 1.25 9.67 -14.11
C SER A 543 2.67 9.61 -13.53
N SER A 544 2.82 9.18 -12.26
CA SER A 544 4.15 9.04 -11.65
C SER A 544 5.03 8.01 -12.36
N VAL A 545 4.43 6.88 -12.78
CA VAL A 545 5.15 5.83 -13.52
C VAL A 545 5.44 6.28 -14.96
N PHE A 546 4.49 6.95 -15.60
CA PHE A 546 4.62 7.46 -16.96
C PHE A 546 5.81 8.40 -17.12
N ASN A 547 6.01 9.34 -16.19
CA ASN A 547 7.17 10.24 -16.23
C ASN A 547 8.50 9.47 -16.18
N ARG A 548 8.55 8.39 -15.40
CA ARG A 548 9.73 7.51 -15.32
C ARG A 548 9.97 6.77 -16.63
N TYR A 549 8.91 6.33 -17.29
CA TYR A 549 8.99 5.66 -18.59
C TYR A 549 9.46 6.62 -19.69
N VAL A 550 8.92 7.83 -19.73
CA VAL A 550 9.34 8.90 -20.66
C VAL A 550 10.82 9.23 -20.48
N ALA A 551 11.29 9.37 -19.23
CA ALA A 551 12.70 9.65 -18.92
C ALA A 551 13.67 8.56 -19.42
N ARG A 552 13.18 7.33 -19.64
CA ARG A 552 13.95 6.22 -20.22
C ARG A 552 13.87 6.16 -21.74
N VAL A 553 12.73 6.53 -22.31
CA VAL A 553 12.48 6.49 -23.77
C VAL A 553 13.13 7.68 -24.48
N GLU A 554 12.90 8.91 -24.02
CA GLU A 554 13.28 10.10 -24.79
C GLU A 554 14.79 10.23 -25.08
N PRO A 555 15.71 9.89 -24.15
CA PRO A 555 17.15 9.90 -24.44
C PRO A 555 17.54 8.96 -25.59
N ARG A 556 16.76 7.90 -25.83
CA ARG A 556 17.03 6.89 -26.87
C ARG A 556 16.58 7.34 -28.26
N LEU A 557 15.60 8.23 -28.34
CA LEU A 557 15.05 8.72 -29.61
C LEU A 557 16.10 9.45 -30.46
N SER A 558 17.09 10.07 -29.82
CA SER A 558 18.15 10.83 -30.50
C SER A 558 19.30 9.97 -31.03
N ALA A 559 19.37 8.69 -30.66
CA ALA A 559 20.41 7.80 -31.15
C ALA A 559 20.19 7.49 -32.65
N PRO A 560 21.24 7.51 -33.51
CA PRO A 560 21.11 7.05 -34.88
C PRO A 560 20.89 5.52 -34.91
N PRO A 561 20.02 4.99 -35.78
CA PRO A 561 19.90 3.54 -35.91
C PRO A 561 21.15 2.98 -36.58
N VAL A 562 21.66 1.89 -36.01
CA VAL A 562 22.85 1.18 -36.51
C VAL A 562 22.50 0.14 -37.59
N VAL A 563 21.24 -0.27 -37.63
CA VAL A 563 20.65 -1.19 -38.59
C VAL A 563 19.23 -0.73 -38.90
N SER A 564 18.80 -0.86 -40.15
CA SER A 564 17.39 -0.69 -40.53
C SER A 564 16.73 -2.06 -40.72
N ILE A 565 15.46 -2.14 -40.35
CA ILE A 565 14.64 -3.35 -40.48
C ILE A 565 13.52 -3.02 -41.47
N ASP A 566 13.57 -3.67 -42.63
CA ASP A 566 12.46 -3.73 -43.57
C ASP A 566 11.60 -4.93 -43.14
N LEU A 567 10.37 -4.69 -42.68
CA LEU A 567 9.47 -5.73 -42.17
C LEU A 567 8.13 -5.63 -42.89
N GLN A 568 7.74 -6.75 -43.50
CA GLN A 568 6.46 -6.93 -44.16
C GLN A 568 5.74 -8.13 -43.56
N VAL A 569 4.43 -8.01 -43.40
CA VAL A 569 3.59 -9.07 -42.85
C VAL A 569 2.51 -9.44 -43.87
N GLU A 570 2.40 -10.74 -44.14
CA GLU A 570 1.35 -11.30 -45.00
C GLU A 570 0.49 -12.25 -44.15
N ARG A 571 -0.83 -12.01 -44.15
CA ARG A 571 -1.79 -12.87 -43.47
C ARG A 571 -2.36 -13.89 -44.45
N SER A 572 -2.39 -15.15 -44.06
CA SER A 572 -2.94 -16.26 -44.83
C SER A 572 -3.69 -17.25 -43.91
N PRO A 573 -4.47 -18.20 -44.47
CA PRO A 573 -5.05 -19.29 -43.68
C PRO A 573 -4.02 -20.16 -42.96
N ASP A 574 -2.81 -20.28 -43.53
CA ASP A 574 -1.71 -21.09 -42.98
C ASP A 574 -0.99 -20.39 -41.81
N GLY A 575 -1.19 -19.08 -41.67
CA GLY A 575 -0.61 -18.28 -40.59
C GLY A 575 -0.21 -16.87 -41.00
N ILE A 576 0.63 -16.26 -40.17
CA ILE A 576 1.17 -14.91 -40.39
C ILE A 576 2.64 -15.03 -40.78
N ALA A 577 2.96 -14.67 -42.02
CA ALA A 577 4.32 -14.66 -42.55
C ALA A 577 4.96 -13.27 -42.35
N ALA A 578 6.14 -13.24 -41.72
CA ALA A 578 6.97 -12.07 -41.50
C ALA A 578 8.21 -12.16 -42.39
N ARG A 579 8.30 -11.29 -43.39
CA ARG A 579 9.37 -11.26 -44.39
C ARG A 579 10.07 -9.92 -44.41
N GLY A 580 11.35 -9.92 -44.75
CA GLY A 580 12.08 -8.66 -44.80
C GLY A 580 13.58 -8.77 -44.88
N ALA A 581 14.23 -7.64 -44.60
CA ALA A 581 15.68 -7.52 -44.63
C ALA A 581 16.21 -6.60 -43.54
N LEU A 582 17.36 -6.99 -42.98
CA LEU A 582 18.18 -6.14 -42.13
C LEU A 582 19.24 -5.48 -43.00
N ARG A 583 19.33 -4.15 -42.97
CA ARG A 583 20.37 -3.39 -43.69
C ARG A 583 21.22 -2.60 -42.68
N PRO A 584 22.43 -3.08 -42.35
CA PRO A 584 23.37 -2.38 -41.47
C PRO A 584 23.78 -1.03 -42.05
N ALA A 585 23.96 -0.01 -41.21
CA ALA A 585 24.49 1.28 -41.65
C ALA A 585 25.98 1.14 -42.04
N GLN A 586 26.43 1.85 -43.09
CA GLN A 586 27.81 1.76 -43.62
C GLN A 586 28.90 1.98 -42.56
N ALA A 587 28.68 2.89 -41.60
CA ALA A 587 29.62 3.18 -40.52
C ALA A 587 29.66 2.11 -39.40
N VAL A 588 28.73 1.14 -39.43
CA VAL A 588 28.47 0.18 -38.34
C VAL A 588 28.60 -1.28 -38.78
N ALA A 589 29.20 -1.51 -39.96
CA ALA A 589 29.64 -2.84 -40.44
C ALA A 589 30.66 -3.54 -39.50
N SER A 590 30.98 -2.94 -38.35
CA SER A 590 31.85 -3.44 -37.28
C SER A 590 31.12 -3.84 -35.99
N SER A 591 29.78 -3.80 -35.93
CA SER A 591 28.97 -4.04 -34.71
C SER A 591 28.91 -5.49 -34.21
N GLY A 592 29.55 -6.44 -34.89
CA GLY A 592 29.68 -7.82 -34.43
C GLY A 592 28.40 -8.67 -34.56
N PRO A 593 28.31 -9.81 -33.84
CA PRO A 593 27.14 -10.68 -33.88
C PRO A 593 25.93 -10.00 -33.22
N ALA A 594 24.76 -10.11 -33.85
CA ALA A 594 23.48 -9.69 -33.30
C ALA A 594 22.47 -10.85 -33.32
N THR A 595 21.32 -10.65 -32.70
CA THR A 595 20.17 -11.56 -32.76
C THR A 595 18.97 -10.80 -33.32
N LEU A 596 18.31 -11.35 -34.33
CA LEU A 596 17.01 -10.88 -34.78
C LEU A 596 15.93 -11.63 -34.00
N HIS A 597 15.06 -10.87 -33.35
CA HIS A 597 13.86 -11.36 -32.69
C HIS A 597 12.63 -10.94 -33.50
N LEU A 598 11.70 -11.86 -33.67
CA LEU A 598 10.37 -11.65 -34.24
C LEU A 598 9.35 -12.10 -33.19
N VAL A 599 8.49 -11.20 -32.77
CA VAL A 599 7.46 -11.45 -31.76
C VAL A 599 6.09 -11.27 -32.40
N LEU A 600 5.30 -12.34 -32.39
CA LEU A 600 3.87 -12.29 -32.67
C LEU A 600 3.17 -11.78 -31.41
N ALA A 601 2.48 -10.65 -31.53
CA ALA A 601 1.76 -10.04 -30.43
C ALA A 601 0.29 -9.78 -30.80
N GLU A 602 -0.57 -9.76 -29.80
CA GLU A 602 -1.98 -9.40 -29.96
C GLU A 602 -2.19 -7.96 -29.49
N GLU A 603 -2.68 -7.08 -30.39
CA GLU A 603 -2.78 -5.64 -30.15
C GLU A 603 -3.59 -5.28 -28.90
N GLU A 604 -4.67 -6.02 -28.63
CA GLU A 604 -5.54 -5.80 -27.49
C GLU A 604 -6.15 -7.14 -27.06
N VAL A 605 -5.95 -7.53 -25.80
CA VAL A 605 -6.59 -8.69 -25.17
C VAL A 605 -7.56 -8.22 -24.10
N HIS A 606 -8.76 -8.80 -24.06
CA HIS A 606 -9.82 -8.45 -23.10
C HIS A 606 -9.83 -9.45 -21.96
N TYR A 607 -9.38 -9.02 -20.78
CA TYR A 607 -9.37 -9.87 -19.60
C TYR A 607 -9.33 -9.02 -18.33
N THR A 608 -10.30 -9.19 -17.43
CA THR A 608 -10.32 -8.44 -16.16
C THR A 608 -9.74 -9.26 -15.03
N GLY A 609 -8.48 -9.01 -14.72
CA GLY A 609 -7.81 -9.58 -13.55
C GLY A 609 -8.23 -8.93 -12.23
N THR A 610 -7.66 -9.39 -11.12
CA THR A 610 -7.89 -8.77 -9.81
C THR A 610 -7.32 -7.34 -9.74
N ASN A 611 -6.36 -7.00 -10.60
CA ASN A 611 -5.80 -5.66 -10.74
C ASN A 611 -6.74 -4.64 -11.43
N GLN A 612 -7.90 -5.06 -11.94
CA GLN A 612 -8.90 -4.23 -12.64
C GLN A 612 -8.49 -3.64 -13.99
N VAL A 613 -7.34 -4.04 -14.53
CA VAL A 613 -6.99 -3.74 -15.93
C VAL A 613 -7.77 -4.69 -16.82
N HIS A 614 -8.52 -4.14 -17.78
CA HIS A 614 -9.36 -4.91 -18.70
C HIS A 614 -8.74 -5.06 -20.10
N PHE A 615 -8.14 -3.99 -20.62
CA PHE A 615 -7.47 -3.99 -21.93
C PHE A 615 -5.95 -4.14 -21.76
N HIS A 616 -5.41 -5.26 -22.19
CA HIS A 616 -3.96 -5.53 -22.21
C HIS A 616 -3.44 -5.31 -23.61
N ARG A 617 -2.31 -4.60 -23.77
CA ARG A 617 -1.87 -4.02 -25.06
C ARG A 617 -0.64 -4.74 -25.58
N TYR A 618 -0.65 -5.13 -26.86
CA TYR A 618 0.49 -5.78 -27.52
C TYR A 618 1.04 -6.97 -26.72
N VAL A 619 0.15 -7.86 -26.29
CA VAL A 619 0.48 -9.04 -25.48
C VAL A 619 1.26 -10.04 -26.33
N ALA A 620 2.47 -10.41 -25.91
CA ALA A 620 3.33 -11.34 -26.63
C ALA A 620 2.77 -12.76 -26.61
N ARG A 621 2.43 -13.29 -27.79
CA ARG A 621 1.85 -14.62 -27.99
C ARG A 621 2.89 -15.68 -28.34
N ALA A 622 3.88 -15.34 -29.17
CA ALA A 622 4.99 -16.22 -29.53
C ALA A 622 6.22 -15.43 -30.00
N GLY A 623 7.42 -15.99 -29.80
CA GLY A 623 8.66 -15.43 -30.33
C GLY A 623 9.45 -16.40 -31.21
N ARG A 624 10.27 -15.83 -32.09
CA ARG A 624 11.30 -16.52 -32.88
C ARG A 624 12.56 -15.67 -32.86
N SER A 625 13.68 -16.30 -32.57
CA SER A 625 14.98 -15.62 -32.49
C SER A 625 15.98 -16.35 -33.37
N ARG A 626 16.79 -15.61 -34.12
CA ARG A 626 17.92 -16.18 -34.88
C ARG A 626 19.16 -15.30 -34.84
N PRO A 627 20.35 -15.88 -34.97
CA PRO A 627 21.58 -15.11 -35.18
C PRO A 627 21.50 -14.23 -36.44
N ALA A 628 22.06 -13.03 -36.35
CA ALA A 628 22.18 -12.07 -37.44
C ALA A 628 23.57 -11.42 -37.39
N ASP A 629 24.48 -11.86 -38.26
CA ASP A 629 25.82 -11.26 -38.34
C ASP A 629 25.78 -9.99 -39.21
N LEU A 630 25.76 -8.82 -38.57
CA LEU A 630 25.66 -7.54 -39.27
C LEU A 630 26.88 -7.22 -40.16
N ARG A 631 27.97 -7.98 -40.04
CA ARG A 631 29.15 -7.87 -40.93
C ARG A 631 28.91 -8.47 -42.30
N ALA A 632 27.91 -9.34 -42.45
CA ALA A 632 27.59 -9.99 -43.71
C ALA A 632 26.83 -9.08 -44.71
N GLY A 633 26.48 -7.85 -44.30
CA GLY A 633 25.72 -6.92 -45.14
C GLY A 633 24.21 -7.11 -45.01
N GLU A 634 23.47 -7.02 -46.13
CA GLU A 634 22.02 -7.24 -46.13
C GLU A 634 21.69 -8.69 -45.75
N LEU A 635 20.89 -8.87 -44.70
CA LEU A 635 20.41 -10.18 -44.25
C LEU A 635 18.91 -10.29 -44.47
N ARG A 636 18.48 -11.28 -45.25
CA ARG A 636 17.06 -11.52 -45.51
C ARG A 636 16.46 -12.52 -44.53
N PHE A 637 15.17 -12.37 -44.30
CA PHE A 637 14.40 -13.30 -43.51
C PHE A 637 13.00 -13.57 -44.05
N ASP A 638 12.52 -14.78 -43.77
CA ASP A 638 11.17 -15.25 -44.03
C ASP A 638 10.80 -16.24 -42.91
N GLU A 639 9.89 -15.85 -42.03
CA GLU A 639 9.43 -16.67 -40.91
C GLU A 639 7.90 -16.69 -40.89
N THR A 640 7.30 -17.84 -40.60
CA THR A 640 5.84 -17.97 -40.52
C THR A 640 5.41 -18.43 -39.14
N PHE A 641 4.41 -17.73 -38.58
CA PHE A 641 3.74 -18.11 -37.34
C PHE A 641 2.42 -18.84 -37.65
N PRO A 642 2.35 -20.18 -37.45
CA PRO A 642 1.11 -20.92 -37.62
C PRO A 642 0.17 -20.64 -36.45
N ILE A 643 -0.95 -19.95 -36.69
CA ILE A 643 -1.84 -19.45 -35.63
C ILE A 643 -2.44 -20.58 -34.78
N ALA A 644 -2.86 -21.68 -35.42
CA ALA A 644 -3.36 -22.86 -34.71
C ALA A 644 -2.29 -23.43 -33.76
N GLY A 645 -1.03 -23.54 -34.23
CA GLY A 645 0.07 -24.03 -33.41
C GLY A 645 0.44 -23.09 -32.26
N VAL A 646 0.28 -21.77 -32.44
CA VAL A 646 0.47 -20.79 -31.36
C VAL A 646 -0.61 -20.96 -30.28
N ALA A 647 -1.88 -21.10 -30.69
CA ALA A 647 -2.99 -21.32 -29.75
C ALA A 647 -2.81 -22.64 -28.98
N GLU A 648 -2.48 -23.74 -29.67
CA GLU A 648 -2.24 -25.04 -29.04
C GLU A 648 -1.06 -25.02 -28.05
N GLU A 649 0.05 -24.34 -28.37
CA GLU A 649 1.17 -24.21 -27.43
C GLU A 649 0.78 -23.38 -26.21
N GLN A 650 -0.03 -22.33 -26.37
CA GLN A 650 -0.51 -21.53 -25.26
C GLN A 650 -1.39 -22.36 -24.31
N GLU A 651 -2.38 -23.08 -24.84
CA GLU A 651 -3.23 -23.97 -24.06
C GLU A 651 -2.42 -25.04 -23.34
N ARG A 652 -1.48 -25.67 -24.06
CA ARG A 652 -0.59 -26.69 -23.51
C ARG A 652 0.30 -26.14 -22.39
N TYR A 653 0.86 -24.93 -22.58
CA TYR A 653 1.68 -24.27 -21.56
C TYR A 653 0.87 -24.00 -20.28
N LEU A 654 -0.30 -23.36 -20.41
CA LEU A 654 -1.16 -23.02 -19.28
C LEU A 654 -1.69 -24.28 -18.57
N GLY A 655 -2.02 -25.33 -19.32
CA GLY A 655 -2.41 -26.63 -18.78
C GLY A 655 -1.31 -27.27 -17.92
N ARG A 656 -0.06 -27.26 -18.40
CA ARG A 656 1.10 -27.72 -17.62
C ARG A 656 1.30 -26.88 -16.35
N TYR A 657 1.12 -25.56 -16.44
CA TYR A 657 1.25 -24.68 -15.28
C TYR A 657 0.22 -25.02 -14.18
N LEU A 658 -1.05 -25.18 -14.54
CA LEU A 658 -2.11 -25.58 -13.59
C LEU A 658 -1.85 -26.97 -12.99
N GLN A 659 -1.37 -27.92 -13.79
CA GLN A 659 -1.01 -29.25 -13.29
C GLN A 659 0.11 -29.17 -12.24
N ALA A 660 1.09 -28.29 -12.45
CA ALA A 660 2.19 -28.08 -11.51
C ALA A 660 1.78 -27.23 -10.28
N HIS A 661 0.68 -26.49 -10.35
CA HIS A 661 0.19 -25.61 -9.28
C HIS A 661 -1.29 -25.91 -8.97
N PRO A 662 -1.59 -26.97 -8.20
CA PRO A 662 -2.96 -27.42 -7.94
C PRO A 662 -3.87 -26.41 -7.24
N ASP A 663 -3.32 -25.34 -6.65
CA ASP A 663 -4.07 -24.24 -6.03
C ASP A 663 -4.34 -23.07 -6.99
N ALA A 664 -3.68 -23.04 -8.15
CA ALA A 664 -3.85 -21.98 -9.15
C ALA A 664 -5.21 -22.09 -9.84
N ARG A 665 -5.91 -20.96 -9.98
CA ARG A 665 -7.19 -20.86 -10.70
C ARG A 665 -7.19 -19.60 -11.55
N TRP A 666 -7.82 -19.66 -12.71
CA TRP A 666 -8.09 -18.45 -13.50
C TRP A 666 -9.23 -17.68 -12.86
N SER A 667 -9.12 -16.35 -12.84
CA SER A 667 -10.17 -15.49 -12.27
C SER A 667 -11.35 -15.28 -13.22
N ASP A 668 -11.17 -15.60 -14.50
CA ASP A 668 -12.14 -15.42 -15.58
C ASP A 668 -11.87 -16.44 -16.70
N GLU A 669 -12.75 -16.49 -17.71
CA GLU A 669 -12.53 -17.25 -18.94
C GLU A 669 -11.28 -16.73 -19.67
N ILE A 670 -10.47 -17.64 -20.20
CA ILE A 670 -9.25 -17.30 -20.92
C ILE A 670 -9.66 -16.73 -22.28
N ALA A 671 -9.25 -15.48 -22.55
CA ALA A 671 -9.43 -14.89 -23.87
C ALA A 671 -8.76 -15.75 -24.94
N ARG A 672 -9.55 -16.22 -25.91
CA ARG A 672 -9.02 -16.93 -27.08
C ARG A 672 -8.19 -15.98 -27.93
N LEU A 673 -7.16 -16.52 -28.58
CA LEU A 673 -6.31 -15.79 -29.52
C LEU A 673 -7.14 -15.17 -30.65
N ASP A 674 -7.15 -13.84 -30.75
CA ASP A 674 -7.85 -13.14 -31.85
C ASP A 674 -6.92 -12.93 -33.05
N ALA A 675 -7.05 -13.80 -34.05
CA ALA A 675 -6.25 -13.76 -35.27
C ALA A 675 -6.34 -12.42 -36.04
N ALA A 676 -7.44 -11.68 -35.93
CA ALA A 676 -7.64 -10.41 -36.61
C ALA A 676 -6.83 -9.26 -35.99
N ARG A 677 -6.34 -9.45 -34.75
CA ARG A 677 -5.63 -8.44 -33.96
C ARG A 677 -4.16 -8.76 -33.75
N LEU A 678 -3.64 -9.73 -34.50
CA LEU A 678 -2.24 -10.11 -34.45
C LEU A 678 -1.36 -9.19 -35.30
N VAL A 679 -0.20 -8.85 -34.75
CA VAL A 679 0.85 -8.02 -35.32
C VAL A 679 2.20 -8.67 -35.13
N VAL A 680 3.19 -8.27 -35.91
CA VAL A 680 4.58 -8.71 -35.75
C VAL A 680 5.46 -7.53 -35.39
N ILE A 681 6.24 -7.72 -34.32
CA ILE A 681 7.27 -6.79 -33.89
C ILE A 681 8.62 -7.45 -34.12
N ALA A 682 9.51 -6.78 -34.85
CA ALA A 682 10.86 -7.23 -35.09
C ALA A 682 11.84 -6.33 -34.33
N PHE A 683 12.90 -6.89 -33.76
CA PHE A 683 13.98 -6.08 -33.23
C PHE A 683 15.32 -6.82 -33.32
N VAL A 684 16.39 -6.05 -33.49
CA VAL A 684 17.76 -6.56 -33.52
C VAL A 684 18.42 -6.22 -32.20
N GLN A 685 19.03 -7.20 -31.55
CA GLN A 685 19.60 -7.07 -30.21
C GLN A 685 21.07 -7.51 -30.20
N ASN A 686 21.90 -6.81 -29.45
CA ASN A 686 23.26 -7.25 -29.16
C ASN A 686 23.21 -8.38 -28.10
N PRO A 687 23.74 -9.59 -28.37
CA PRO A 687 23.62 -10.73 -27.46
C PRO A 687 24.45 -10.58 -26.17
N GLY A 688 25.49 -9.72 -26.19
CA GLY A 688 26.34 -9.47 -25.03
C GLY A 688 25.77 -8.38 -24.11
N SER A 689 25.52 -7.19 -24.67
CA SER A 689 25.00 -6.05 -23.89
C SER A 689 23.49 -6.07 -23.69
N ARG A 690 22.77 -6.92 -24.44
CA ARG A 690 21.30 -6.95 -24.54
C ARG A 690 20.68 -5.69 -25.13
N GLU A 691 21.48 -4.71 -25.53
CA GLU A 691 20.97 -3.49 -26.14
C GLU A 691 20.23 -3.80 -27.45
N VAL A 692 18.99 -3.34 -27.54
CA VAL A 692 18.23 -3.33 -28.78
C VAL A 692 18.78 -2.21 -29.66
N LEU A 693 19.12 -2.56 -30.89
CA LEU A 693 19.79 -1.72 -31.86
C LEU A 693 18.80 -1.00 -32.80
N GLN A 694 17.68 -1.66 -33.08
CA GLN A 694 16.55 -1.12 -33.83
C GLN A 694 15.33 -2.02 -33.60
N ALA A 695 14.15 -1.43 -33.68
CA ALA A 695 12.87 -2.14 -33.73
C ALA A 695 12.06 -1.76 -34.97
N ALA A 696 11.08 -2.60 -35.31
CA ALA A 696 10.10 -2.37 -36.35
C ALA A 696 8.77 -3.01 -35.97
N PHE A 697 7.70 -2.44 -36.49
CA PHE A 697 6.33 -2.88 -36.29
C PHE A 697 5.67 -3.05 -37.64
N ALA A 698 4.96 -4.17 -37.84
CA ALA A 698 4.14 -4.42 -39.01
C ALA A 698 2.83 -5.10 -38.61
N ARG A 699 1.78 -4.76 -39.35
CA ARG A 699 0.43 -5.28 -39.18
C ARG A 699 -0.04 -5.93 -40.45
#